data_AF-A0A8T7AYB8-F1
#
_entry.id   AF-A0A8T7AYB8-F1
#
_cell.length_a   1.000
_cell.length_b   1.000
_cell.length_c   1.000
_cell.angle_alpha   90.00
_cell.angle_beta   90.00
_cell.angle_gamma   90.00
#
_symmetry.space_group_name_H-M   'P 1'
#
loop_
_entity.id
_entity.type
_entity.pdbx_description
1 polymer ?
#
loop_
_entity_poly.entity_id
_entity_poly.type
_entity_poly.pdbx_seq_one_letter_code
_entity_poly.pdbx_strand_id
1 'polypeptide(L)'
;PTATDPWTEVAYYDFLFGLETSTYAPNGGVPVGEWGLEVCAYAGQDPIGPATYTGSLTWNDANIGPGDFCYGGVVEDANQHGSHTASTAAGNYVSAPIVAPTITINKDMSGVAPHASLITYAGCLPEGGCLGLSLVNAIEQIVVDGVDVANYSIGGGASNAWNDSDSLGFLSAREAGIWVATSASNDGPGAGSIGSPADAPWITTVGASTHNRVINNTLENMTGGDTAAPANITGKGLTAAYPVDPLQTASIVYAGDYPATGDPLADPALCAGGDAAASTNPWTPGTFNGEIVVCDRGTYARVDKCKHAGDAGAGGCILANHAAAGDSLVADGHSYPAVHITYDDGVVLKAWLASGTGHVGRITGSVFDLDPIFGDVEAGFSSRGPNRNAPNNLKPDVTNPGVDILAAINTAGNTNPDPTNGEFGSLSGTSMSSPHTAGSYALLKAKRPELSPHEAQSALMMTSTREFTKDSNGSDAGDPFDRGAGRVDLTRAAKAGLVMSAKDMNNPGGPEYGGSSSDAMSLNIPSFSSANCGSTGPNCTWTREVKSVASVPVTWTAGFTSEDGVTVTVTPNQFTLAPGATQVITVSADITSAQPATPQGPAGPGEVNESQHFVAATDTAPAQTFPQCFTSTNGRDHDCWVFADISLTSSEPSVPDVSMPLAARSTGDADGDGIKDLVDNCPTVANPSQDPADDDTDGVPNACDNCLNVANPSQCDTNGDGFGNHCDADLNNNGITNSFDLNIMRSNFGSTSHPDSDLNCNGITNSFDLVMMRNMFGQPPGPSGLNP
;
A
#
# COMPACT_ATOMS: atom_id res chain seq x y z
N PRO A 1 -7.08 16.00 -57.14
CA PRO A 1 -6.00 15.15 -56.61
C PRO A 1 -5.43 15.84 -55.36
N THR A 2 -6.19 15.74 -54.28
CA THR A 2 -6.08 16.58 -53.08
C THR A 2 -6.30 15.71 -51.86
N ALA A 3 -5.48 15.99 -50.85
CA ALA A 3 -5.51 15.44 -49.50
C ALA A 3 -6.90 15.55 -48.84
N THR A 4 -7.25 14.54 -48.04
CA THR A 4 -8.09 14.63 -46.83
C THR A 4 -7.79 13.41 -45.97
N ASP A 5 -7.06 13.68 -44.89
CA ASP A 5 -7.13 13.13 -43.54
C ASP A 5 -8.29 12.16 -43.20
N PRO A 6 -8.03 11.05 -42.48
CA PRO A 6 -9.03 10.37 -41.68
C PRO A 6 -8.59 10.27 -40.21
N TRP A 7 -8.79 11.34 -39.44
CA TRP A 7 -9.09 11.18 -38.01
C TRP A 7 -10.49 10.58 -37.90
N THR A 8 -10.57 9.36 -37.39
CA THR A 8 -11.80 8.82 -36.81
C THR A 8 -11.49 8.54 -35.34
N GLU A 9 -12.07 9.38 -34.48
CA GLU A 9 -12.04 9.28 -33.02
C GLU A 9 -12.57 7.90 -32.57
N VAL A 10 -11.86 7.25 -31.65
CA VAL A 10 -12.28 6.01 -30.99
C VAL A 10 -11.87 6.09 -29.51
N ALA A 11 -12.82 5.77 -28.64
CA ALA A 11 -12.72 5.85 -27.18
C ALA A 11 -13.02 4.47 -26.53
N TYR A 12 -12.55 3.98 -25.37
CA TYR A 12 -11.52 4.27 -24.33
C TYR A 12 -12.10 3.57 -23.00
N TYR A 13 -11.34 3.05 -21.97
CA TYR A 13 -11.89 2.47 -20.68
C TYR A 13 -10.88 2.36 -19.47
N ASP A 14 -11.34 2.05 -18.23
CA ASP A 14 -10.58 1.67 -16.98
C ASP A 14 -10.95 0.22 -16.47
N PHE A 15 -10.12 -0.43 -15.65
CA PHE A 15 -9.99 -1.92 -15.60
C PHE A 15 -10.09 -2.60 -14.21
N LEU A 16 -10.85 -3.69 -14.17
CA LEU A 16 -10.62 -4.83 -13.26
C LEU A 16 -9.46 -5.66 -13.84
N PHE A 17 -8.59 -6.26 -13.04
CA PHE A 17 -7.60 -7.20 -13.57
C PHE A 17 -7.47 -8.46 -12.71
N GLY A 18 -7.17 -9.57 -13.38
CA GLY A 18 -6.82 -10.85 -12.78
C GLY A 18 -5.32 -11.11 -12.89
N LEU A 19 -4.73 -11.77 -11.90
CA LEU A 19 -3.36 -12.28 -11.98
C LEU A 19 -3.33 -13.81 -12.01
N GLU A 20 -2.43 -14.37 -12.80
CA GLU A 20 -2.12 -15.81 -12.80
C GLU A 20 -0.68 -16.06 -12.33
N THR A 21 -0.48 -17.14 -11.59
CA THR A 21 0.78 -17.47 -10.88
C THR A 21 1.68 -18.50 -11.59
N SER A 22 1.39 -18.90 -12.83
CA SER A 22 2.11 -20.01 -13.51
C SER A 22 3.52 -19.64 -14.03
N THR A 23 4.46 -20.61 -13.98
CA THR A 23 5.94 -20.42 -14.05
C THR A 23 6.62 -20.96 -15.33
N TYR A 24 7.74 -20.30 -15.70
CA TYR A 24 8.97 -20.81 -16.35
C TYR A 24 8.88 -22.07 -17.24
N ALA A 25 8.99 -21.89 -18.56
CA ALA A 25 9.36 -22.97 -19.47
C ALA A 25 10.90 -23.02 -19.64
N PRO A 26 11.57 -24.16 -19.33
CA PRO A 26 12.97 -24.35 -19.67
C PRO A 26 13.04 -24.70 -21.16
N ASN A 27 13.36 -23.71 -22.01
CA ASN A 27 14.16 -23.84 -23.23
C ASN A 27 14.08 -22.57 -24.09
N GLY A 28 15.16 -21.78 -24.03
CA GLY A 28 15.70 -20.92 -25.08
C GLY A 28 14.75 -20.22 -26.06
N GLY A 29 14.62 -18.90 -25.88
CA GLY A 29 14.18 -17.99 -26.94
C GLY A 29 13.72 -16.63 -26.45
N VAL A 30 14.63 -15.79 -25.95
CA VAL A 30 14.35 -14.35 -25.76
C VAL A 30 14.72 -13.59 -27.04
N PRO A 31 13.78 -12.84 -27.62
CA PRO A 31 14.02 -11.46 -28.05
C PRO A 31 12.96 -10.54 -27.39
N VAL A 32 13.29 -9.79 -26.33
CA VAL A 32 13.69 -8.37 -26.30
C VAL A 32 12.97 -7.45 -27.30
N GLY A 33 12.08 -6.58 -26.78
CA GLY A 33 11.69 -5.32 -27.42
C GLY A 33 10.24 -4.90 -27.13
N GLU A 34 10.09 -3.87 -26.30
CA GLU A 34 8.82 -3.19 -25.93
C GLU A 34 7.87 -4.04 -25.07
N TRP A 35 7.20 -3.41 -24.12
CA TRP A 35 6.32 -4.03 -23.12
C TRP A 35 5.51 -5.20 -23.68
N GLY A 36 6.00 -6.41 -23.45
CA GLY A 36 5.21 -7.62 -23.59
C GLY A 36 4.25 -7.73 -22.41
N LEU A 37 3.41 -6.72 -22.23
CA LEU A 37 2.09 -6.92 -21.65
C LEU A 37 1.39 -7.89 -22.60
N GLU A 38 1.42 -9.19 -22.31
CA GLU A 38 0.49 -10.12 -22.94
C GLU A 38 -0.91 -9.81 -22.38
N VAL A 39 -1.49 -8.70 -22.82
CA VAL A 39 -2.89 -8.36 -22.55
C VAL A 39 -3.73 -9.34 -23.36
N CYS A 40 -4.10 -10.46 -22.76
CA CYS A 40 -5.20 -11.26 -23.26
C CYS A 40 -6.51 -10.52 -22.95
N ALA A 41 -6.85 -9.52 -23.77
CA ALA A 41 -8.16 -8.90 -23.71
C ALA A 41 -9.19 -9.91 -24.28
N TYR A 42 -9.90 -10.61 -23.40
CA TYR A 42 -10.94 -11.54 -23.83
C TYR A 42 -12.27 -10.81 -24.03
N ALA A 43 -12.63 -10.60 -25.29
CA ALA A 43 -14.01 -10.36 -25.71
C ALA A 43 -14.64 -11.73 -26.00
N GLY A 44 -15.52 -12.22 -25.14
CA GLY A 44 -16.07 -13.57 -25.21
C GLY A 44 -16.75 -13.88 -26.56
N GLN A 45 -16.42 -15.03 -27.16
CA GLN A 45 -17.28 -16.22 -27.19
C GLN A 45 -16.47 -17.48 -27.59
N ASP A 46 -16.92 -18.60 -27.03
CA ASP A 46 -16.41 -19.99 -26.93
C ASP A 46 -16.17 -20.76 -28.27
N PRO A 47 -15.84 -22.07 -28.27
CA PRO A 47 -14.51 -22.69 -28.23
C PRO A 47 -14.08 -23.30 -29.59
N ILE A 48 -12.83 -23.77 -29.64
CA ILE A 48 -12.24 -24.68 -30.67
C ILE A 48 -11.64 -23.98 -31.90
N GLY A 49 -10.30 -23.86 -31.88
CA GLY A 49 -9.45 -23.94 -33.07
C GLY A 49 -8.91 -22.61 -33.61
N PRO A 50 -7.76 -22.64 -34.32
CA PRO A 50 -7.00 -21.44 -34.66
C PRO A 50 -7.56 -20.81 -35.95
N ALA A 51 -8.08 -19.58 -35.86
CA ALA A 51 -8.24 -18.74 -37.05
C ALA A 51 -8.34 -17.25 -36.69
N THR A 52 -7.38 -16.49 -37.23
CA THR A 52 -7.45 -15.05 -37.53
C THR A 52 -8.80 -14.62 -38.11
N TYR A 53 -9.34 -13.44 -37.75
CA TYR A 53 -9.72 -12.36 -38.69
C TYR A 53 -10.35 -11.11 -38.03
N THR A 54 -10.15 -10.00 -38.73
CA THR A 54 -10.62 -8.61 -38.53
C THR A 54 -12.11 -8.40 -38.82
N GLY A 55 -12.83 -7.57 -38.03
CA GLY A 55 -14.17 -7.08 -38.38
C GLY A 55 -14.73 -6.00 -37.45
N SER A 56 -15.00 -4.81 -38.00
CA SER A 56 -15.64 -3.64 -37.37
C SER A 56 -17.18 -3.78 -37.37
N LEU A 57 -17.86 -3.37 -36.28
CA LEU A 57 -19.33 -3.24 -36.23
C LEU A 57 -19.75 -1.93 -35.55
N THR A 58 -20.65 -1.20 -36.21
CA THR A 58 -21.24 0.08 -35.80
C THR A 58 -22.64 -0.10 -35.19
N TRP A 59 -22.97 0.73 -34.19
CA TRP A 59 -24.27 0.79 -33.51
C TRP A 59 -25.40 1.33 -34.39
N ASN A 60 -26.64 0.87 -34.16
CA ASN A 60 -27.86 1.62 -34.44
C ASN A 60 -28.95 1.24 -33.42
N ASP A 61 -29.62 2.28 -32.94
CA ASP A 61 -30.74 2.27 -32.00
C ASP A 61 -31.97 1.48 -32.50
N ALA A 62 -32.82 1.11 -31.55
CA ALA A 62 -34.15 0.49 -31.63
C ALA A 62 -34.22 -1.05 -31.66
N ASN A 63 -34.51 -1.61 -30.46
CA ASN A 63 -35.04 -2.95 -30.17
C ASN A 63 -34.11 -4.14 -30.45
N ILE A 64 -33.52 -4.77 -29.43
CA ILE A 64 -33.17 -6.22 -29.39
C ILE A 64 -32.90 -6.67 -27.94
N GLY A 65 -33.27 -7.92 -27.64
CA GLY A 65 -33.11 -8.62 -26.37
C GLY A 65 -31.72 -9.25 -26.14
N PRO A 66 -31.63 -10.29 -25.28
CA PRO A 66 -30.53 -10.48 -24.32
C PRO A 66 -29.30 -11.18 -24.89
N GLY A 67 -28.12 -10.73 -24.44
CA GLY A 67 -26.87 -11.48 -24.48
C GLY A 67 -26.01 -11.22 -25.71
N ASP A 68 -25.22 -10.14 -25.69
CA ASP A 68 -23.86 -10.04 -26.23
C ASP A 68 -23.43 -8.55 -26.22
N PHE A 69 -22.55 -8.17 -25.28
CA PHE A 69 -22.07 -6.79 -25.11
C PHE A 69 -20.54 -6.71 -24.95
N CYS A 70 -19.77 -7.55 -25.65
CA CYS A 70 -18.33 -7.36 -25.76
C CYS A 70 -18.02 -6.37 -26.90
N TYR A 71 -17.50 -5.19 -26.55
CA TYR A 71 -16.99 -4.22 -27.51
C TYR A 71 -15.70 -4.77 -28.15
N GLY A 72 -15.73 -5.05 -29.45
CA GLY A 72 -14.57 -5.45 -30.24
C GLY A 72 -13.68 -4.26 -30.61
N GLY A 73 -12.59 -4.05 -29.85
CA GLY A 73 -11.54 -3.08 -30.13
C GLY A 73 -10.31 -3.35 -29.27
N VAL A 74 -9.13 -2.87 -29.70
CA VAL A 74 -7.91 -2.89 -28.88
C VAL A 74 -8.18 -2.06 -27.62
N VAL A 75 -7.92 -2.62 -26.44
CA VAL A 75 -8.29 -2.00 -25.16
C VAL A 75 -7.13 -1.13 -24.68
N GLU A 76 -7.20 0.18 -24.94
CA GLU A 76 -6.21 1.16 -24.47
C GLU A 76 -6.76 1.94 -23.27
N ASP A 77 -5.97 2.04 -22.21
CA ASP A 77 -6.31 2.75 -20.97
C ASP A 77 -6.17 4.26 -21.14
N ALA A 78 -7.20 4.97 -21.58
CA ALA A 78 -7.12 6.43 -21.68
C ALA A 78 -7.26 7.16 -20.34
N ASN A 79 -7.66 6.46 -19.28
CA ASN A 79 -7.87 7.04 -17.95
C ASN A 79 -6.62 6.94 -17.06
N GLN A 80 -5.54 6.28 -17.50
CA GLN A 80 -4.28 6.00 -16.78
C GLN A 80 -4.41 5.16 -15.49
N HIS A 81 -5.60 5.08 -14.88
CA HIS A 81 -5.84 4.42 -13.60
C HIS A 81 -5.62 2.90 -13.66
N GLY A 82 -6.07 2.24 -14.73
CA GLY A 82 -5.92 0.79 -14.89
C GLY A 82 -4.47 0.37 -15.07
N SER A 83 -3.70 1.12 -15.86
CA SER A 83 -2.27 0.91 -16.08
C SER A 83 -1.49 1.07 -14.78
N HIS A 84 -1.86 2.07 -13.98
CA HIS A 84 -1.23 2.36 -12.69
C HIS A 84 -1.47 1.24 -11.68
N THR A 85 -2.73 0.81 -11.54
CA THR A 85 -3.08 -0.26 -10.61
C THR A 85 -2.51 -1.62 -11.05
N ALA A 86 -2.56 -1.96 -12.34
CA ALA A 86 -2.01 -3.19 -12.88
C ALA A 86 -0.48 -3.29 -12.70
N SER A 87 0.24 -2.21 -13.04
CA SER A 87 1.70 -2.17 -12.87
C SER A 87 2.13 -2.14 -11.40
N THR A 88 1.31 -1.57 -10.51
CA THR A 88 1.54 -1.66 -9.05
C THR A 88 1.46 -3.11 -8.56
N ALA A 89 0.51 -3.90 -9.07
CA ALA A 89 0.38 -5.30 -8.65
C ALA A 89 1.45 -6.21 -9.27
N ALA A 90 1.68 -6.10 -10.58
CA ALA A 90 2.46 -7.08 -11.35
C ALA A 90 3.37 -6.48 -12.44
N GLY A 91 3.66 -5.18 -12.39
CA GLY A 91 4.61 -4.55 -13.31
C GLY A 91 5.99 -5.17 -13.18
N ASN A 92 6.63 -5.49 -14.31
CA ASN A 92 7.99 -6.03 -14.30
C ASN A 92 8.98 -4.96 -13.81
N TYR A 93 10.18 -5.39 -13.40
CA TYR A 93 11.24 -4.48 -12.99
C TYR A 93 11.64 -3.54 -14.15
N VAL A 94 11.68 -2.24 -13.87
CA VAL A 94 12.04 -1.20 -14.83
C VAL A 94 12.82 -0.08 -14.15
N SER A 95 13.83 0.42 -14.84
CA SER A 95 14.44 1.72 -14.54
C SER A 95 13.81 2.74 -15.47
N ALA A 96 12.99 3.65 -14.93
CA ALA A 96 12.17 4.54 -15.74
C ALA A 96 12.27 6.01 -15.31
N PRO A 97 12.19 6.95 -16.27
CA PRO A 97 11.96 8.34 -15.96
C PRO A 97 10.52 8.52 -15.48
N ILE A 98 10.35 8.85 -14.20
CA ILE A 98 9.13 9.47 -13.69
C ILE A 98 9.07 10.86 -14.28
N VAL A 99 8.07 11.13 -15.11
CA VAL A 99 7.89 12.47 -15.65
C VAL A 99 6.64 13.08 -15.05
N ALA A 100 6.85 14.05 -14.19
CA ALA A 100 5.81 14.99 -13.82
C ALA A 100 5.89 16.22 -14.73
N PRO A 101 4.81 17.02 -14.85
CA PRO A 101 4.73 18.07 -15.85
C PRO A 101 5.89 19.09 -15.83
N THR A 102 6.56 19.27 -14.68
CA THR A 102 7.65 20.24 -14.53
C THR A 102 9.00 19.62 -14.16
N ILE A 103 9.09 18.30 -13.91
CA ILE A 103 10.32 17.62 -13.49
C ILE A 103 10.38 16.18 -13.99
N THR A 104 11.58 15.70 -14.33
CA THR A 104 11.85 14.31 -14.67
C THR A 104 12.85 13.70 -13.70
N ILE A 105 12.56 12.52 -13.16
CA ILE A 105 13.40 11.83 -12.16
C ILE A 105 13.45 10.35 -12.51
N ASN A 106 14.65 9.76 -12.59
CA ASN A 106 14.77 8.33 -12.81
C ASN A 106 14.58 7.56 -11.51
N LYS A 107 13.76 6.51 -11.54
CA LYS A 107 13.56 5.58 -10.44
C LYS A 107 13.46 4.16 -10.95
N ASP A 108 14.03 3.25 -10.16
CA ASP A 108 13.83 1.82 -10.34
C ASP A 108 12.54 1.42 -9.61
N MET A 109 11.70 0.65 -10.29
CA MET A 109 10.39 0.25 -9.81
C MET A 109 10.04 -1.15 -10.27
N SER A 110 9.19 -1.81 -9.50
CA SER A 110 8.49 -3.03 -9.88
C SER A 110 7.13 -3.06 -9.21
N GLY A 111 6.21 -3.82 -9.78
CA GLY A 111 5.02 -4.25 -9.04
C GLY A 111 5.40 -5.17 -7.89
N VAL A 112 4.42 -5.47 -7.03
CA VAL A 112 4.63 -6.39 -5.90
C VAL A 112 4.97 -7.80 -6.39
N ALA A 113 4.34 -8.28 -7.46
CA ALA A 113 4.56 -9.59 -8.07
C ALA A 113 5.01 -9.45 -9.54
N PRO A 114 6.25 -9.03 -9.83
CA PRO A 114 6.69 -8.60 -11.16
C PRO A 114 6.71 -9.70 -12.24
N HIS A 115 6.58 -10.97 -11.85
CA HIS A 115 6.52 -12.13 -12.75
C HIS A 115 5.14 -12.79 -12.80
N ALA A 116 4.12 -12.19 -12.18
CA ALA A 116 2.75 -12.66 -12.34
C ALA A 116 2.21 -12.28 -13.73
N SER A 117 1.40 -13.15 -14.33
CA SER A 117 0.70 -12.81 -15.57
C SER A 117 -0.48 -11.91 -15.27
N LEU A 118 -0.82 -11.00 -16.18
CA LEU A 118 -1.88 -10.02 -16.01
C LEU A 118 -2.96 -10.23 -17.08
N ILE A 119 -4.21 -10.29 -16.67
CA ILE A 119 -5.38 -10.26 -17.55
C ILE A 119 -6.22 -9.05 -17.17
N THR A 120 -6.54 -8.18 -18.13
CA THR A 120 -7.29 -6.95 -17.86
C THR A 120 -8.71 -7.02 -18.42
N TYR A 121 -9.68 -6.58 -17.63
CA TYR A 121 -11.10 -6.57 -17.92
C TYR A 121 -11.63 -5.14 -17.80
N ALA A 122 -11.95 -4.52 -18.93
CA ALA A 122 -12.47 -3.15 -18.94
C ALA A 122 -13.92 -3.10 -18.44
N GLY A 123 -14.15 -2.37 -17.35
CA GLY A 123 -15.47 -2.20 -16.72
C GLY A 123 -15.92 -0.75 -16.59
N CYS A 124 -15.01 0.20 -16.79
CA CYS A 124 -15.21 1.62 -16.52
C CYS A 124 -14.94 2.48 -17.76
N LEU A 125 -15.63 3.61 -17.86
CA LEU A 125 -15.50 4.55 -18.96
C LEU A 125 -14.24 5.43 -18.83
N PRO A 126 -13.79 6.07 -19.92
CA PRO A 126 -12.54 6.86 -19.99
C PRO A 126 -12.57 8.11 -19.15
N GLU A 127 -13.72 8.77 -19.21
CA GLU A 127 -14.00 10.05 -18.61
C GLU A 127 -14.31 9.87 -17.11
N GLY A 128 -14.17 8.64 -16.61
CA GLY A 128 -14.57 8.20 -15.28
C GLY A 128 -15.97 7.59 -15.25
N GLY A 129 -16.23 6.83 -14.18
CA GLY A 129 -17.50 6.16 -13.94
C GLY A 129 -17.58 4.77 -14.57
N CYS A 130 -18.26 3.86 -13.89
CA CYS A 130 -18.32 2.45 -14.26
C CYS A 130 -19.77 1.99 -14.44
N LEU A 131 -20.03 1.24 -15.52
CA LEU A 131 -21.36 0.73 -15.81
C LEU A 131 -21.55 -0.60 -15.07
N GLY A 132 -22.52 -0.66 -14.14
CA GLY A 132 -22.72 -1.84 -13.29
C GLY A 132 -22.86 -3.16 -14.05
N LEU A 133 -23.53 -3.17 -15.22
CA LEU A 133 -23.62 -4.39 -16.06
C LEU A 133 -22.26 -4.83 -16.62
N SER A 134 -21.40 -3.88 -16.99
CA SER A 134 -20.05 -4.20 -17.48
C SER A 134 -19.18 -4.77 -16.37
N LEU A 135 -19.32 -4.24 -15.15
CA LEU A 135 -18.59 -4.71 -13.96
C LEU A 135 -19.01 -6.14 -13.59
N VAL A 136 -20.31 -6.43 -13.54
CA VAL A 136 -20.81 -7.78 -13.28
C VAL A 136 -20.33 -8.78 -14.33
N ASN A 137 -20.39 -8.42 -15.62
CA ASN A 137 -19.88 -9.29 -16.68
C ASN A 137 -18.37 -9.55 -16.55
N ALA A 138 -17.58 -8.54 -16.18
CA ALA A 138 -16.16 -8.70 -15.93
C ALA A 138 -15.90 -9.65 -14.74
N ILE A 139 -16.69 -9.54 -13.67
CA ILE A 139 -16.62 -10.41 -12.49
C ILE A 139 -17.04 -11.85 -12.84
N GLU A 140 -18.02 -12.06 -13.70
CA GLU A 140 -18.37 -13.40 -14.18
C GLU A 140 -17.26 -13.97 -15.09
N GLN A 141 -16.64 -13.13 -15.92
CA GLN A 141 -15.59 -13.56 -16.83
C GLN A 141 -14.32 -14.00 -16.09
N ILE A 142 -13.91 -13.33 -15.01
CA ILE A 142 -12.74 -13.78 -14.21
C ILE A 142 -12.93 -15.20 -13.66
N VAL A 143 -14.18 -15.61 -13.41
CA VAL A 143 -14.53 -16.97 -12.95
C VAL A 143 -14.38 -17.99 -14.07
N VAL A 144 -14.81 -17.62 -15.28
CA VAL A 144 -14.67 -18.47 -16.47
C VAL A 144 -13.20 -18.67 -16.82
N ASP A 145 -12.41 -17.58 -16.75
CA ASP A 145 -10.99 -17.61 -17.10
C ASP A 145 -10.13 -18.25 -15.99
N GLY A 146 -10.65 -18.30 -14.76
CA GLY A 146 -10.03 -19.06 -13.67
C GLY A 146 -8.79 -18.38 -13.08
N VAL A 147 -8.80 -17.04 -13.00
CA VAL A 147 -7.68 -16.26 -12.45
C VAL A 147 -7.44 -16.58 -10.96
N ASP A 148 -6.20 -16.45 -10.48
CA ASP A 148 -5.88 -16.73 -9.07
C ASP A 148 -6.36 -15.60 -8.14
N VAL A 149 -6.21 -14.35 -8.60
CA VAL A 149 -6.56 -13.14 -7.84
C VAL A 149 -7.13 -12.07 -8.75
N ALA A 150 -8.12 -11.34 -8.25
CA ALA A 150 -8.65 -10.13 -8.86
C ALA A 150 -8.34 -8.89 -8.00
N ASN A 151 -7.93 -7.80 -8.65
CA ASN A 151 -7.88 -6.47 -8.06
C ASN A 151 -9.02 -5.61 -8.60
N TYR A 152 -9.85 -5.09 -7.72
CA TYR A 152 -10.99 -4.24 -8.05
C TYR A 152 -10.85 -2.88 -7.34
N SER A 153 -10.15 -1.95 -7.98
CA SER A 153 -9.96 -0.58 -7.48
C SER A 153 -11.12 0.35 -7.86
N ILE A 154 -12.35 -0.16 -7.72
CA ILE A 154 -13.60 0.48 -8.13
C ILE A 154 -14.58 0.36 -6.97
N GLY A 155 -15.44 1.35 -6.77
CA GLY A 155 -16.45 1.32 -5.73
C GLY A 155 -17.57 2.33 -5.94
N GLY A 156 -18.63 2.17 -5.15
CA GLY A 156 -19.77 3.06 -5.07
C GLY A 156 -20.19 3.26 -3.61
N GLY A 157 -21.33 3.93 -3.42
CA GLY A 157 -21.88 4.15 -2.08
C GLY A 157 -22.16 2.82 -1.35
N ALA A 158 -22.05 2.84 -0.03
CA ALA A 158 -22.30 1.67 0.83
C ALA A 158 -23.64 1.01 0.50
N SER A 159 -23.65 -0.33 0.43
CA SER A 159 -24.84 -1.09 0.03
C SER A 159 -24.96 -2.39 0.84
N ASN A 160 -26.12 -3.04 0.80
CA ASN A 160 -26.23 -4.35 1.43
C ASN A 160 -25.56 -5.40 0.52
N ALA A 161 -24.40 -5.92 0.92
CA ALA A 161 -23.62 -6.90 0.18
C ALA A 161 -24.40 -8.15 -0.28
N TRP A 162 -25.49 -8.54 0.40
CA TRP A 162 -26.33 -9.68 -0.02
C TRP A 162 -27.33 -9.36 -1.14
N ASN A 163 -27.45 -8.08 -1.52
CA ASN A 163 -28.34 -7.60 -2.58
C ASN A 163 -27.58 -6.78 -3.65
N ASP A 164 -26.28 -6.58 -3.47
CA ASP A 164 -25.43 -5.81 -4.37
C ASP A 164 -24.83 -6.73 -5.44
N SER A 165 -24.90 -6.31 -6.70
CA SER A 165 -24.54 -7.16 -7.84
C SER A 165 -23.04 -7.48 -7.87
N ASP A 166 -22.20 -6.50 -7.60
CA ASP A 166 -20.75 -6.66 -7.60
C ASP A 166 -20.33 -7.57 -6.44
N SER A 167 -20.90 -7.32 -5.27
CA SER A 167 -20.70 -8.14 -4.07
C SER A 167 -21.10 -9.60 -4.33
N LEU A 168 -22.30 -9.87 -4.85
CA LEU A 168 -22.75 -11.24 -5.15
C LEU A 168 -21.91 -11.91 -6.26
N GLY A 169 -21.45 -11.14 -7.24
CA GLY A 169 -20.49 -11.61 -8.25
C GLY A 169 -19.19 -12.08 -7.59
N PHE A 170 -18.61 -11.26 -6.70
CA PHE A 170 -17.40 -11.63 -5.98
C PHE A 170 -17.59 -12.75 -4.97
N LEU A 171 -18.80 -12.95 -4.45
CA LEU A 171 -19.10 -14.14 -3.66
C LEU A 171 -18.97 -15.41 -4.51
N SER A 172 -19.51 -15.37 -5.74
CA SER A 172 -19.37 -16.47 -6.70
C SER A 172 -17.91 -16.70 -7.09
N ALA A 173 -17.14 -15.63 -7.31
CA ALA A 173 -15.70 -15.73 -7.58
C ALA A 173 -14.94 -16.35 -6.39
N ARG A 174 -15.30 -15.96 -5.17
CA ARG A 174 -14.70 -16.51 -3.96
C ARG A 174 -15.00 -17.99 -3.78
N GLU A 175 -16.21 -18.44 -4.10
CA GLU A 175 -16.60 -19.86 -4.11
C GLU A 175 -15.88 -20.66 -5.20
N ALA A 176 -15.53 -20.02 -6.32
CA ALA A 176 -14.70 -20.61 -7.37
C ALA A 176 -13.20 -20.68 -7.01
N GLY A 177 -12.79 -20.18 -5.84
CA GLY A 177 -11.41 -20.21 -5.38
C GLY A 177 -10.57 -19.00 -5.80
N ILE A 178 -11.21 -17.91 -6.25
CA ILE A 178 -10.55 -16.66 -6.62
C ILE A 178 -10.42 -15.76 -5.40
N TRP A 179 -9.25 -15.16 -5.21
CA TRP A 179 -9.04 -14.17 -4.15
C TRP A 179 -9.28 -12.75 -4.69
N VAL A 180 -9.91 -11.86 -3.90
CA VAL A 180 -10.31 -10.53 -4.36
C VAL A 180 -9.79 -9.46 -3.41
N ALA A 181 -9.05 -8.48 -3.94
CA ALA A 181 -8.74 -7.21 -3.30
C ALA A 181 -9.66 -6.11 -3.82
N THR A 182 -10.13 -5.25 -2.92
CA THR A 182 -10.92 -4.07 -3.26
C THR A 182 -10.48 -2.87 -2.46
N SER A 183 -10.42 -1.70 -3.10
CA SER A 183 -10.13 -0.42 -2.46
C SER A 183 -11.23 -0.01 -1.48
N ALA A 184 -10.89 0.51 -0.30
CA ALA A 184 -11.88 0.94 0.71
C ALA A 184 -12.74 2.17 0.32
N SER A 185 -12.38 2.89 -0.75
CA SER A 185 -12.85 4.24 -1.14
C SER A 185 -12.00 5.37 -0.55
N ASN A 186 -12.20 6.58 -1.09
CA ASN A 186 -11.44 7.79 -0.80
C ASN A 186 -12.31 8.89 -0.14
N ASP A 187 -13.40 8.50 0.54
CA ASP A 187 -14.39 9.38 1.16
C ASP A 187 -14.13 9.63 2.66
N GLY A 188 -12.95 9.25 3.14
CA GLY A 188 -12.48 9.53 4.49
C GLY A 188 -12.28 11.03 4.78
N PRO A 189 -11.95 11.38 6.03
CA PRO A 189 -11.64 10.48 7.15
C PRO A 189 -12.86 10.19 8.04
N GLY A 190 -14.06 10.62 7.64
CA GLY A 190 -15.26 10.44 8.46
C GLY A 190 -15.62 8.96 8.66
N ALA A 191 -16.17 8.63 9.84
CA ALA A 191 -16.60 7.27 10.17
C ALA A 191 -17.67 6.70 9.21
N GLY A 192 -17.56 5.40 8.97
CA GLY A 192 -18.44 4.63 8.09
C GLY A 192 -18.45 5.12 6.65
N SER A 193 -17.37 5.74 6.17
CA SER A 193 -17.21 6.20 4.79
C SER A 193 -16.87 5.06 3.82
N ILE A 194 -16.72 3.83 4.30
CA ILE A 194 -16.51 2.67 3.44
C ILE A 194 -17.74 2.38 2.54
N GLY A 195 -17.47 2.06 1.28
CA GLY A 195 -18.46 1.87 0.23
C GLY A 195 -18.73 0.41 -0.16
N SER A 196 -19.46 0.23 -1.26
CA SER A 196 -19.71 -1.07 -1.93
C SER A 196 -18.74 -1.24 -3.11
N PRO A 197 -18.25 -2.45 -3.44
CA PRO A 197 -18.47 -3.71 -2.73
C PRO A 197 -17.56 -3.89 -1.51
N ALA A 198 -16.71 -2.90 -1.19
CA ALA A 198 -15.75 -2.90 -0.07
C ALA A 198 -16.33 -3.28 1.31
N ASP A 199 -17.64 -3.17 1.50
CA ASP A 199 -18.36 -3.56 2.71
C ASP A 199 -18.75 -5.06 2.75
N ALA A 200 -18.48 -5.84 1.70
CA ALA A 200 -18.77 -7.27 1.67
C ALA A 200 -17.78 -8.11 2.54
N PRO A 201 -18.25 -9.15 3.24
CA PRO A 201 -17.40 -9.97 4.12
C PRO A 201 -16.51 -11.00 3.39
N TRP A 202 -16.76 -11.26 2.11
CA TRP A 202 -16.05 -12.29 1.31
C TRP A 202 -14.90 -11.76 0.45
N ILE A 203 -14.68 -10.45 0.47
CA ILE A 203 -13.56 -9.78 -0.22
C ILE A 203 -12.56 -9.24 0.79
N THR A 204 -11.34 -8.94 0.34
CA THR A 204 -10.32 -8.25 1.14
C THR A 204 -10.33 -6.76 0.82
N THR A 205 -10.75 -5.95 1.79
CA THR A 205 -10.87 -4.51 1.65
C THR A 205 -9.63 -3.81 2.17
N VAL A 206 -9.10 -2.88 1.38
CA VAL A 206 -7.77 -2.30 1.59
C VAL A 206 -7.85 -0.78 1.81
N GLY A 207 -7.48 -0.34 3.01
CA GLY A 207 -7.24 1.07 3.35
C GLY A 207 -5.93 1.59 2.74
N ALA A 208 -5.67 2.89 2.81
CA ALA A 208 -4.49 3.52 2.21
C ALA A 208 -3.65 4.25 3.26
N SER A 209 -2.35 3.96 3.27
CA SER A 209 -1.37 4.68 4.08
C SER A 209 -0.22 5.24 3.28
N THR A 210 0.57 6.08 3.93
CA THR A 210 1.89 6.48 3.46
C THR A 210 2.88 5.33 3.54
N HIS A 211 4.00 5.50 2.83
CA HIS A 211 5.18 4.65 2.92
C HIS A 211 6.39 5.49 3.34
N ASN A 212 7.53 4.83 3.59
CA ASN A 212 8.77 5.45 4.05
C ASN A 212 9.45 6.43 3.07
N ARG A 213 8.80 6.79 1.97
CA ARG A 213 9.30 7.74 0.96
C ARG A 213 8.36 8.92 0.93
N VAL A 214 8.93 10.12 0.93
CA VAL A 214 8.19 11.37 0.77
C VAL A 214 8.73 12.16 -0.41
N ILE A 215 7.86 12.97 -1.00
CA ILE A 215 8.18 13.89 -2.08
C ILE A 215 7.87 15.29 -1.55
N ASN A 216 8.89 15.89 -0.94
CA ASN A 216 8.76 17.14 -0.20
C ASN A 216 9.14 18.33 -1.08
N ASN A 217 8.48 19.45 -0.85
CA ASN A 217 8.96 20.76 -1.27
C ASN A 217 8.53 21.81 -0.25
N THR A 218 9.16 22.98 -0.29
CA THR A 218 9.11 23.94 0.81
C THR A 218 8.71 25.31 0.27
N LEU A 219 7.79 25.97 0.98
CA LEU A 219 7.58 27.40 0.87
C LEU A 219 8.57 28.11 1.80
N GLU A 220 9.50 28.85 1.21
CA GLU A 220 10.62 29.48 1.91
C GLU A 220 10.80 30.94 1.54
N ASN A 221 11.76 31.60 2.20
CA ASN A 221 12.15 32.99 1.96
C ASN A 221 10.97 33.97 2.06
N MET A 222 10.01 33.65 2.92
CA MET A 222 8.81 34.46 3.11
C MET A 222 9.16 35.78 3.81
N THR A 223 8.77 36.90 3.20
CA THR A 223 8.94 38.25 3.76
C THR A 223 7.80 39.17 3.34
N GLY A 224 7.65 40.30 4.03
CA GLY A 224 6.56 41.25 3.79
C GLY A 224 5.48 41.21 4.88
N GLY A 225 4.42 42.00 4.66
CA GLY A 225 3.35 42.14 5.62
C GLY A 225 3.65 43.01 6.83
N ASP A 226 2.63 43.18 7.68
CA ASP A 226 2.71 43.97 8.92
C ASP A 226 3.08 43.12 10.14
N THR A 227 2.96 41.79 10.04
CA THR A 227 3.37 40.84 11.07
C THR A 227 4.60 40.04 10.62
N ALA A 228 5.27 39.37 11.55
CA ALA A 228 6.41 38.53 11.22
C ALA A 228 5.98 37.41 10.26
N ALA A 229 6.80 37.17 9.22
CA ALA A 229 6.55 36.09 8.28
C ALA A 229 6.59 34.72 9.00
N PRO A 230 5.79 33.74 8.54
CA PRO A 230 5.86 32.37 9.06
C PRO A 230 7.25 31.77 8.88
N ALA A 231 7.55 30.73 9.68
CA ALA A 231 8.70 29.87 9.40
C ALA A 231 8.52 29.18 8.05
N ASN A 232 9.61 28.65 7.47
CA ASN A 232 9.52 27.86 6.25
C ASN A 232 8.52 26.71 6.43
N ILE A 233 7.63 26.55 5.46
CA ILE A 233 6.55 25.55 5.50
C ILE A 233 6.96 24.42 4.56
N THR A 234 7.26 23.26 5.12
CA THR A 234 7.50 22.05 4.32
C THR A 234 6.16 21.41 4.00
N GLY A 235 5.87 21.28 2.72
CA GLY A 235 4.71 20.59 2.19
C GLY A 235 5.13 19.48 1.24
N LYS A 236 4.18 19.06 0.40
CA LYS A 236 4.38 18.02 -0.61
C LYS A 236 3.97 18.48 -1.99
N GLY A 237 4.65 17.98 -3.01
CA GLY A 237 4.35 18.28 -4.41
C GLY A 237 5.40 17.70 -5.31
N LEU A 238 5.00 17.18 -6.48
CA LEU A 238 5.92 16.65 -7.49
C LEU A 238 6.08 17.68 -8.62
N THR A 239 7.00 18.63 -8.42
CA THR A 239 7.17 19.78 -9.30
C THR A 239 8.53 20.47 -9.16
N ALA A 240 8.93 21.24 -10.17
CA ALA A 240 10.05 22.16 -10.13
C ALA A 240 9.79 23.39 -9.22
N ALA A 241 10.88 24.12 -8.93
CA ALA A 241 10.89 25.32 -8.11
C ALA A 241 10.29 26.56 -8.81
N TYR A 242 9.76 27.50 -8.02
CA TYR A 242 9.35 28.82 -8.49
C TYR A 242 9.52 29.93 -7.44
N PRO A 243 10.21 31.05 -7.78
CA PRO A 243 11.02 31.23 -8.98
C PRO A 243 12.18 30.21 -9.07
N VAL A 244 12.65 29.95 -10.29
CA VAL A 244 13.72 28.98 -10.54
C VAL A 244 15.03 29.41 -9.88
N ASP A 245 15.36 30.70 -9.96
CA ASP A 245 16.53 31.27 -9.28
C ASP A 245 16.30 31.28 -7.75
N PRO A 246 17.14 30.58 -6.95
CA PRO A 246 16.98 30.51 -5.50
C PRO A 246 17.15 31.86 -4.79
N LEU A 247 17.70 32.87 -5.47
CA LEU A 247 17.84 34.23 -4.94
C LEU A 247 16.62 35.12 -5.20
N GLN A 248 15.62 34.63 -5.93
CA GLN A 248 14.42 35.36 -6.29
C GLN A 248 13.20 34.88 -5.51
N THR A 249 12.28 35.80 -5.28
CA THR A 249 10.96 35.53 -4.69
C THR A 249 9.88 36.11 -5.60
N ALA A 250 8.69 35.54 -5.53
CA ALA A 250 7.49 36.03 -6.21
C ALA A 250 6.45 36.47 -5.17
N SER A 251 5.57 37.40 -5.56
CA SER A 251 4.48 37.83 -4.70
C SER A 251 3.55 36.67 -4.35
N ILE A 252 3.14 36.57 -3.09
CA ILE A 252 2.17 35.57 -2.63
C ILE A 252 0.82 36.27 -2.46
N VAL A 253 -0.23 35.70 -3.03
CA VAL A 253 -1.60 36.23 -2.96
C VAL A 253 -2.58 35.12 -2.58
N TYR A 254 -3.69 35.46 -1.93
CA TYR A 254 -4.76 34.53 -1.64
C TYR A 254 -5.88 34.65 -2.66
N ALA A 255 -6.28 33.55 -3.27
CA ALA A 255 -7.32 33.55 -4.30
C ALA A 255 -8.69 34.02 -3.77
N GLY A 256 -8.98 33.77 -2.48
CA GLY A 256 -10.22 34.21 -1.83
C GLY A 256 -10.40 35.72 -1.73
N ASP A 257 -9.34 36.51 -1.91
CA ASP A 257 -9.40 37.99 -1.89
C ASP A 257 -9.79 38.60 -3.24
N TYR A 258 -9.91 37.78 -4.29
CA TYR A 258 -10.30 38.22 -5.62
C TYR A 258 -11.82 38.14 -5.81
N PRO A 259 -12.41 39.00 -6.65
CA PRO A 259 -13.85 38.99 -6.86
C PRO A 259 -14.29 37.69 -7.57
N ALA A 260 -15.37 37.09 -7.07
CA ALA A 260 -16.09 36.05 -7.82
C ALA A 260 -16.49 36.57 -9.20
N THR A 261 -16.36 35.74 -10.23
CA THR A 261 -16.53 36.02 -11.67
C THR A 261 -17.97 36.33 -12.10
N GLY A 262 -18.84 36.73 -11.18
CA GLY A 262 -20.26 37.01 -11.42
C GLY A 262 -21.18 35.79 -11.32
N ASP A 263 -20.64 34.60 -11.05
CA ASP A 263 -21.39 33.39 -10.73
C ASP A 263 -21.66 33.31 -9.20
N PRO A 264 -22.93 33.20 -8.76
CA PRO A 264 -23.27 33.03 -7.34
C PRO A 264 -22.72 31.76 -6.68
N LEU A 265 -22.31 30.77 -7.47
CA LEU A 265 -21.74 29.50 -7.00
C LEU A 265 -20.20 29.47 -7.06
N ALA A 266 -19.56 30.56 -7.52
CA ALA A 266 -18.11 30.65 -7.54
C ALA A 266 -17.55 30.86 -6.12
N ASP A 267 -16.54 30.08 -5.79
CA ASP A 267 -15.70 30.29 -4.60
C ASP A 267 -14.25 30.58 -5.05
N PRO A 268 -13.83 31.86 -5.06
CA PRO A 268 -12.48 32.25 -5.43
C PRO A 268 -11.41 31.58 -4.57
N ALA A 269 -11.71 31.25 -3.30
CA ALA A 269 -10.75 30.55 -2.44
C ALA A 269 -10.36 29.19 -3.02
N LEU A 270 -11.27 28.51 -3.72
CA LEU A 270 -11.01 27.24 -4.37
C LEU A 270 -10.28 27.37 -5.72
N CYS A 271 -9.82 28.57 -6.09
CA CYS A 271 -9.24 28.89 -7.41
C CYS A 271 -10.17 28.53 -8.57
N ALA A 272 -11.48 28.69 -8.36
CA ALA A 272 -12.53 28.46 -9.35
C ALA A 272 -13.17 29.78 -9.80
N GLY A 273 -13.41 29.89 -11.12
CA GLY A 273 -13.93 31.07 -11.80
C GLY A 273 -15.41 30.93 -12.19
N GLY A 274 -16.13 30.02 -11.54
CA GLY A 274 -17.56 29.72 -11.70
C GLY A 274 -17.94 28.62 -10.70
N ASP A 275 -19.11 27.98 -10.86
CA ASP A 275 -19.62 26.93 -9.95
C ASP A 275 -18.50 26.03 -9.40
N ALA A 276 -18.27 26.16 -8.09
CA ALA A 276 -17.24 25.41 -7.37
C ALA A 276 -17.41 23.88 -7.50
N ALA A 277 -18.62 23.40 -7.83
CA ALA A 277 -18.92 21.99 -8.08
C ALA A 277 -18.46 21.48 -9.45
N ALA A 278 -18.06 22.35 -10.38
CA ALA A 278 -17.69 22.00 -11.74
C ALA A 278 -16.23 22.38 -12.05
N SER A 279 -15.42 21.40 -12.46
CA SER A 279 -14.03 21.58 -12.93
C SER A 279 -13.89 22.40 -14.23
N THR A 280 -14.98 22.94 -14.78
CA THR A 280 -15.03 23.53 -16.12
C THR A 280 -14.98 25.06 -16.16
N ASN A 281 -14.89 25.73 -15.01
CA ASN A 281 -14.90 27.18 -14.92
C ASN A 281 -13.56 27.74 -14.40
N PRO A 282 -12.52 27.83 -15.26
CA PRO A 282 -11.25 28.45 -14.90
C PRO A 282 -11.38 29.97 -14.71
N TRP A 283 -10.42 30.57 -13.99
CA TRP A 283 -10.32 32.03 -13.89
C TRP A 283 -10.01 32.67 -15.24
N THR A 284 -10.39 33.94 -15.40
CA THR A 284 -10.11 34.67 -16.65
C THR A 284 -8.60 34.77 -16.86
N PRO A 285 -8.07 34.44 -18.05
CA PRO A 285 -6.64 34.60 -18.35
C PRO A 285 -6.15 36.02 -18.06
N GLY A 286 -5.00 36.15 -17.38
CA GLY A 286 -4.41 37.42 -16.98
C GLY A 286 -4.96 38.03 -15.69
N THR A 287 -5.73 37.26 -14.90
CA THR A 287 -6.11 37.68 -13.54
C THR A 287 -4.89 37.76 -12.62
N PHE A 288 -3.92 36.88 -12.85
CA PHE A 288 -2.61 36.87 -12.20
C PHE A 288 -1.51 37.22 -13.21
N ASN A 289 -0.35 37.60 -12.71
CA ASN A 289 0.84 38.01 -13.44
C ASN A 289 2.12 37.52 -12.73
N GLY A 290 2.25 36.20 -12.58
CA GLY A 290 3.43 35.54 -12.02
C GLY A 290 3.46 35.43 -10.51
N GLU A 291 2.36 35.73 -9.80
CA GLU A 291 2.26 35.50 -8.36
C GLU A 291 2.22 34.00 -8.01
N ILE A 292 2.56 33.68 -6.77
CA ILE A 292 2.27 32.40 -6.11
C ILE A 292 0.89 32.52 -5.46
N VAL A 293 -0.07 31.74 -5.93
CA VAL A 293 -1.48 31.85 -5.53
C VAL A 293 -1.84 30.78 -4.51
N VAL A 294 -2.37 31.19 -3.35
CA VAL A 294 -2.91 30.27 -2.35
C VAL A 294 -4.35 29.90 -2.72
N CYS A 295 -4.58 28.60 -2.92
CA CYS A 295 -5.86 27.98 -3.19
C CYS A 295 -6.26 27.05 -2.03
N ASP A 296 -7.51 27.07 -1.61
CA ASP A 296 -8.07 26.15 -0.63
C ASP A 296 -8.47 24.81 -1.30
N ARG A 297 -8.14 23.70 -0.64
CA ARG A 297 -8.59 22.36 -1.05
C ARG A 297 -10.10 22.20 -0.81
N GLY A 298 -10.78 21.52 -1.74
CA GLY A 298 -12.19 21.16 -1.61
C GLY A 298 -12.89 21.01 -2.96
N THR A 299 -14.09 20.42 -2.95
CA THR A 299 -15.08 20.29 -4.04
C THR A 299 -14.65 19.56 -5.32
N TYR A 300 -13.54 19.94 -5.95
CA TYR A 300 -13.02 19.36 -7.18
C TYR A 300 -11.52 19.02 -7.06
N ALA A 301 -10.94 18.42 -8.09
CA ALA A 301 -9.60 17.82 -8.05
C ALA A 301 -8.50 18.82 -7.63
N ARG A 302 -7.53 18.33 -6.85
CA ARG A 302 -6.39 19.13 -6.34
C ARG A 302 -5.54 19.71 -7.46
N VAL A 303 -5.24 18.89 -8.47
CA VAL A 303 -4.43 19.28 -9.63
C VAL A 303 -5.08 20.39 -10.47
N ASP A 304 -6.40 20.31 -10.66
CA ASP A 304 -7.17 21.28 -11.46
C ASP A 304 -7.15 22.68 -10.84
N LYS A 305 -7.13 22.79 -9.51
CA LYS A 305 -7.06 24.09 -8.80
C LYS A 305 -5.82 24.88 -9.18
N CYS A 306 -4.66 24.22 -9.09
CA CYS A 306 -3.40 24.85 -9.44
C CYS A 306 -3.25 25.07 -10.94
N LYS A 307 -3.85 24.19 -11.76
CA LYS A 307 -3.96 24.41 -13.20
C LYS A 307 -4.77 25.68 -13.50
N HIS A 308 -5.93 25.89 -12.87
CA HIS A 308 -6.75 27.08 -13.07
C HIS A 308 -6.02 28.37 -12.66
N ALA A 309 -5.30 28.35 -11.54
CA ALA A 309 -4.47 29.49 -11.14
C ALA A 309 -3.39 29.80 -12.19
N GLY A 310 -2.68 28.77 -12.67
CA GLY A 310 -1.65 28.92 -13.69
C GLY A 310 -2.18 29.38 -15.05
N ASP A 311 -3.29 28.81 -15.53
CA ASP A 311 -3.98 29.22 -16.76
C ASP A 311 -4.45 30.69 -16.68
N ALA A 312 -4.73 31.18 -15.47
CA ALA A 312 -5.07 32.58 -15.19
C ALA A 312 -3.85 33.51 -15.05
N GLY A 313 -2.63 33.00 -15.16
CA GLY A 313 -1.37 33.75 -15.17
C GLY A 313 -0.53 33.63 -13.90
N ALA A 314 -0.87 32.73 -12.97
CA ALA A 314 -0.04 32.48 -11.79
C ALA A 314 1.28 31.81 -12.20
N GLY A 315 2.34 32.13 -11.45
CA GLY A 315 3.65 31.48 -11.61
C GLY A 315 3.84 30.26 -10.70
N GLY A 316 3.07 30.19 -9.62
CA GLY A 316 3.00 29.02 -8.75
C GLY A 316 1.71 28.95 -7.94
N CYS A 317 1.51 27.83 -7.24
CA CYS A 317 0.31 27.52 -6.47
C CYS A 317 0.66 27.01 -5.07
N ILE A 318 -0.04 27.46 -4.05
CA ILE A 318 0.00 26.85 -2.71
C ILE A 318 -1.38 26.26 -2.47
N LEU A 319 -1.47 24.94 -2.37
CA LEU A 319 -2.71 24.27 -2.03
C LEU A 319 -2.80 24.13 -0.51
N ALA A 320 -3.63 24.93 0.13
CA ALA A 320 -3.89 24.83 1.57
C ALA A 320 -4.92 23.72 1.83
N ASN A 321 -4.56 22.75 2.68
CA ASN A 321 -5.47 21.65 3.01
C ASN A 321 -6.73 22.16 3.75
N HIS A 322 -7.75 21.32 3.84
CA HIS A 322 -8.98 21.65 4.58
C HIS A 322 -8.97 20.98 5.96
N ALA A 323 -9.75 21.52 6.90
CA ALA A 323 -9.73 21.12 8.31
C ALA A 323 -9.91 19.61 8.54
N ALA A 324 -10.84 18.98 7.81
CA ALA A 324 -11.10 17.55 7.98
C ALA A 324 -9.91 16.67 7.56
N ALA A 325 -9.06 17.12 6.64
CA ALA A 325 -7.89 16.37 6.21
C ALA A 325 -6.60 16.74 6.97
N GLY A 326 -6.64 17.74 7.85
CA GLY A 326 -5.55 18.09 8.76
C GLY A 326 -4.18 18.21 8.08
N ASP A 327 -3.25 17.37 8.52
CA ASP A 327 -1.86 17.27 8.03
C ASP A 327 -1.68 16.19 6.95
N SER A 328 -2.75 15.55 6.49
CA SER A 328 -2.67 14.55 5.42
C SER A 328 -2.44 15.21 4.05
N LEU A 329 -1.23 15.04 3.54
CA LEU A 329 -0.74 15.64 2.29
C LEU A 329 -0.48 14.58 1.21
N VAL A 330 -0.63 15.02 -0.04
CA VAL A 330 -0.37 14.24 -1.27
C VAL A 330 0.54 15.06 -2.16
N ALA A 331 1.58 14.42 -2.71
CA ALA A 331 2.53 15.01 -3.65
C ALA A 331 2.03 14.86 -5.09
N ASP A 332 0.94 15.54 -5.43
CA ASP A 332 0.40 15.50 -6.79
C ASP A 332 1.40 16.13 -7.78
N GLY A 333 1.43 15.60 -9.01
CA GLY A 333 2.10 16.22 -10.14
C GLY A 333 1.24 17.37 -10.67
N HIS A 334 1.74 18.60 -10.55
CA HIS A 334 1.03 19.81 -11.02
C HIS A 334 1.65 20.34 -12.31
N SER A 335 0.81 20.84 -13.24
CA SER A 335 1.24 21.51 -14.48
C SER A 335 2.03 22.81 -14.23
N TYR A 336 1.94 23.36 -13.02
CA TYR A 336 2.65 24.55 -12.57
C TYR A 336 3.32 24.27 -11.21
N PRO A 337 4.42 24.96 -10.88
CA PRO A 337 5.05 24.90 -9.56
C PRO A 337 4.04 25.02 -8.42
N ALA A 338 3.98 24.00 -7.57
CA ALA A 338 2.96 23.90 -6.53
C ALA A 338 3.46 23.25 -5.24
N VAL A 339 2.94 23.67 -4.08
CA VAL A 339 3.17 23.01 -2.79
C VAL A 339 1.84 22.82 -2.06
N HIS A 340 1.55 21.58 -1.65
CA HIS A 340 0.42 21.24 -0.80
C HIS A 340 0.86 21.31 0.66
N ILE A 341 0.22 22.17 1.45
CA ILE A 341 0.55 22.44 2.85
C ILE A 341 -0.56 22.00 3.78
N THR A 342 -0.23 21.74 5.05
CA THR A 342 -1.20 21.31 6.07
C THR A 342 -2.29 22.37 6.30
N TYR A 343 -3.40 21.97 6.92
CA TYR A 343 -4.46 22.91 7.27
C TYR A 343 -3.95 24.00 8.23
N ASP A 344 -3.20 23.62 9.26
CA ASP A 344 -2.69 24.55 10.27
C ASP A 344 -1.69 25.55 9.66
N ASP A 345 -0.79 25.09 8.80
CA ASP A 345 0.10 25.97 8.04
C ASP A 345 -0.69 26.91 7.11
N GLY A 346 -1.76 26.41 6.49
CA GLY A 346 -2.67 27.21 5.68
C GLY A 346 -3.35 28.32 6.48
N VAL A 347 -3.77 28.04 7.73
CA VAL A 347 -4.34 29.04 8.64
C VAL A 347 -3.30 30.11 8.99
N VAL A 348 -2.08 29.70 9.34
CA VAL A 348 -0.98 30.62 9.66
C VAL A 348 -0.61 31.49 8.46
N LEU A 349 -0.47 30.88 7.27
CA LEU A 349 -0.11 31.58 6.04
C LEU A 349 -1.18 32.60 5.66
N LYS A 350 -2.46 32.22 5.65
CA LYS A 350 -3.57 33.13 5.31
C LYS A 350 -3.71 34.28 6.31
N ALA A 351 -3.48 34.01 7.60
CA ALA A 351 -3.46 35.07 8.62
C ALA A 351 -2.33 36.08 8.38
N TRP A 352 -1.14 35.62 7.97
CA TRP A 352 -0.03 36.50 7.61
C TRP A 352 -0.33 37.31 6.33
N LEU A 353 -0.89 36.68 5.27
CA LEU A 353 -1.28 37.36 4.03
C LEU A 353 -2.35 38.44 4.23
N ALA A 354 -3.22 38.27 5.23
CA ALA A 354 -4.18 39.30 5.62
C ALA A 354 -3.53 40.50 6.35
N SER A 355 -2.23 40.44 6.68
CA SER A 355 -1.52 41.47 7.42
C SER A 355 -0.63 42.31 6.52
N GLY A 356 -1.06 43.51 6.15
CA GLY A 356 -0.25 44.44 5.37
C GLY A 356 -0.18 44.11 3.88
N THR A 357 0.96 44.40 3.24
CA THR A 357 1.16 44.20 1.79
C THR A 357 2.59 43.78 1.49
N GLY A 358 2.88 43.42 0.23
CA GLY A 358 4.23 43.09 -0.22
C GLY A 358 4.72 41.71 0.20
N HIS A 359 3.78 40.78 0.44
CA HIS A 359 4.08 39.38 0.73
C HIS A 359 4.78 38.74 -0.45
N VAL A 360 5.95 38.14 -0.21
CA VAL A 360 6.73 37.40 -1.19
C VAL A 360 7.27 36.12 -0.60
N GLY A 361 7.58 35.14 -1.44
CA GLY A 361 8.30 33.92 -1.05
C GLY A 361 8.70 33.08 -2.27
N ARG A 362 9.10 31.83 -2.03
CA ARG A 362 9.57 30.90 -3.07
C ARG A 362 9.11 29.48 -2.74
N ILE A 363 8.67 28.75 -3.76
CA ILE A 363 8.45 27.30 -3.72
C ILE A 363 9.73 26.60 -4.19
N THR A 364 10.28 25.70 -3.39
CA THR A 364 11.40 24.85 -3.82
C THR A 364 10.94 23.74 -4.78
N GLY A 365 11.88 23.12 -5.48
CA GLY A 365 11.60 21.93 -6.27
C GLY A 365 11.54 20.69 -5.37
N SER A 366 10.90 19.63 -5.87
CA SER A 366 10.74 18.38 -5.11
C SER A 366 12.07 17.73 -4.73
N VAL A 367 12.12 17.26 -3.49
CA VAL A 367 13.18 16.42 -2.92
C VAL A 367 12.55 15.11 -2.45
N PHE A 368 13.28 14.02 -2.67
CA PHE A 368 12.86 12.68 -2.29
C PHE A 368 13.64 12.26 -1.05
N ASP A 369 12.94 12.05 0.05
CA ASP A 369 13.55 11.57 1.29
C ASP A 369 13.02 10.16 1.60
N LEU A 370 13.88 9.36 2.23
CA LEU A 370 13.56 8.02 2.70
C LEU A 370 13.81 7.95 4.19
N ASP A 371 12.76 7.72 4.97
CA ASP A 371 12.83 7.53 6.41
C ASP A 371 11.65 6.65 6.85
N PRO A 372 11.87 5.59 7.65
CA PRO A 372 10.79 4.80 8.23
C PRO A 372 9.70 5.62 8.93
N ILE A 373 10.02 6.79 9.50
CA ILE A 373 9.05 7.65 10.20
C ILE A 373 7.92 8.17 9.30
N PHE A 374 8.13 8.18 7.99
CA PHE A 374 7.10 8.64 7.04
C PHE A 374 6.08 7.58 6.68
N GLY A 375 6.37 6.30 6.94
CA GLY A 375 5.48 5.19 6.61
C GLY A 375 4.36 5.00 7.61
N ASP A 376 3.34 4.24 7.19
CA ASP A 376 2.27 3.74 8.06
C ASP A 376 1.43 4.86 8.74
N VAL A 377 1.36 6.04 8.10
CA VAL A 377 0.40 7.11 8.44
C VAL A 377 -0.85 6.91 7.58
N GLU A 378 -2.01 6.76 8.21
CA GLU A 378 -3.28 6.57 7.49
C GLU A 378 -3.61 7.80 6.64
N ALA A 379 -3.95 7.59 5.38
CA ALA A 379 -4.32 8.70 4.52
C ALA A 379 -5.64 9.32 5.00
N GLY A 380 -5.71 10.65 5.04
CA GLY A 380 -6.92 11.36 5.44
C GLY A 380 -8.09 11.10 4.49
N PHE A 381 -7.83 10.74 3.23
CA PHE A 381 -8.88 10.34 2.29
C PHE A 381 -9.33 8.89 2.46
N SER A 382 -8.53 8.01 3.09
CA SER A 382 -8.84 6.59 3.19
C SER A 382 -10.15 6.39 3.95
N SER A 383 -11.13 5.74 3.32
CA SER A 383 -12.44 5.51 3.94
C SER A 383 -12.34 4.61 5.16
N ARG A 384 -13.11 4.97 6.20
CA ARG A 384 -13.10 4.35 7.52
C ARG A 384 -14.32 3.46 7.74
N GLY A 385 -14.17 2.44 8.57
CA GLY A 385 -15.29 1.75 9.21
C GLY A 385 -16.06 2.67 10.19
N PRO A 386 -17.14 2.18 10.82
CA PRO A 386 -17.71 0.85 10.71
C PRO A 386 -18.47 0.62 9.40
N ASN A 387 -18.60 -0.64 9.01
CA ASN A 387 -19.49 -1.05 7.93
C ASN A 387 -20.95 -0.69 8.26
N ARG A 388 -21.57 0.19 7.47
CA ARG A 388 -22.92 0.72 7.75
C ARG A 388 -24.03 -0.33 7.59
N ASN A 389 -23.84 -1.33 6.75
CA ASN A 389 -24.86 -2.32 6.40
C ASN A 389 -24.71 -3.62 7.21
N ALA A 390 -23.48 -3.97 7.58
CA ALA A 390 -23.15 -5.08 8.48
C ALA A 390 -22.16 -4.62 9.57
N PRO A 391 -22.61 -3.90 10.62
CA PRO A 391 -21.73 -3.29 11.62
C PRO A 391 -20.85 -4.25 12.44
N ASN A 392 -21.16 -5.55 12.40
CA ASN A 392 -20.35 -6.61 13.03
C ASN A 392 -19.32 -7.24 12.05
N ASN A 393 -19.19 -6.68 10.85
CA ASN A 393 -18.15 -6.96 9.87
C ASN A 393 -17.13 -5.80 9.89
N LEU A 394 -16.00 -6.01 10.56
CA LEU A 394 -14.96 -4.99 10.71
C LEU A 394 -14.34 -4.69 9.35
N LYS A 395 -14.24 -3.40 9.01
CA LYS A 395 -13.61 -2.93 7.77
C LYS A 395 -12.84 -1.62 8.01
N PRO A 396 -11.76 -1.33 7.25
CA PRO A 396 -11.16 -2.20 6.22
C PRO A 396 -10.56 -3.48 6.81
N ASP A 397 -10.16 -4.45 5.99
CA ASP A 397 -9.55 -5.70 6.47
C ASP A 397 -8.06 -5.50 6.76
N VAL A 398 -7.38 -4.77 5.88
CA VAL A 398 -5.95 -4.44 5.94
C VAL A 398 -5.75 -3.02 5.38
N THR A 399 -4.56 -2.46 5.59
CA THR A 399 -4.10 -1.25 4.90
C THR A 399 -2.83 -1.55 4.12
N ASN A 400 -2.54 -0.79 3.08
CA ASN A 400 -1.27 -0.86 2.35
C ASN A 400 -0.88 0.51 1.79
N PRO A 401 0.36 0.69 1.30
CA PRO A 401 0.80 1.93 0.67
C PRO A 401 -0.14 2.36 -0.46
N GLY A 402 -0.72 3.54 -0.33
CA GLY A 402 -1.65 4.14 -1.29
C GLY A 402 -1.47 5.64 -1.49
N VAL A 403 -0.44 6.24 -0.90
CA VAL A 403 -0.10 7.66 -1.05
C VAL A 403 1.23 7.77 -1.81
N ASP A 404 1.27 8.67 -2.79
CA ASP A 404 2.45 8.99 -3.61
C ASP A 404 3.08 7.77 -4.31
N ILE A 405 2.23 6.86 -4.82
CA ILE A 405 2.64 5.61 -5.47
C ILE A 405 3.08 5.87 -6.90
N LEU A 406 4.33 5.51 -7.20
CA LEU A 406 4.91 5.58 -8.54
C LEU A 406 4.60 4.30 -9.30
N ALA A 407 3.95 4.42 -10.45
CA ALA A 407 3.66 3.29 -11.34
C ALA A 407 3.45 3.78 -12.78
N ALA A 408 3.16 2.85 -13.70
CA ALA A 408 2.92 3.18 -15.11
C ALA A 408 1.62 3.98 -15.29
N ILE A 409 1.58 4.91 -16.24
CA ILE A 409 0.38 5.68 -16.62
C ILE A 409 0.29 5.80 -18.14
N ASN A 410 -0.91 5.93 -18.70
CA ASN A 410 -1.05 6.27 -20.12
C ASN A 410 -0.87 7.79 -20.33
N THR A 411 -0.19 8.14 -21.42
CA THR A 411 0.13 9.51 -21.84
C THR A 411 -0.59 9.93 -23.12
N ALA A 412 -1.23 8.99 -23.84
CA ALA A 412 -1.81 9.19 -25.17
C ALA A 412 -3.33 9.42 -25.19
N GLY A 413 -4.03 9.21 -24.06
CA GLY A 413 -5.50 9.24 -23.99
C GLY A 413 -6.14 10.53 -23.47
N ASN A 414 -5.35 11.52 -23.04
CA ASN A 414 -5.93 12.81 -22.66
C ASN A 414 -6.31 13.59 -23.95
N THR A 415 -7.39 14.38 -23.91
CA THR A 415 -7.78 15.29 -25.00
C THR A 415 -6.80 16.45 -25.21
N ASN A 416 -5.62 16.39 -24.58
CA ASN A 416 -4.55 17.35 -24.69
C ASN A 416 -3.19 16.63 -24.52
N PRO A 417 -2.68 15.93 -25.55
CA PRO A 417 -1.43 15.18 -25.48
C PRO A 417 -0.31 16.14 -25.14
N ASP A 418 0.12 16.13 -23.87
CA ASP A 418 1.30 16.84 -23.44
C ASP A 418 2.48 15.91 -23.72
N PRO A 419 3.39 16.24 -24.66
CA PRO A 419 4.59 15.46 -24.93
C PRO A 419 5.58 15.43 -23.75
N THR A 420 5.25 16.07 -22.62
CA THR A 420 5.93 15.95 -21.33
C THR A 420 5.28 14.93 -20.39
N ASN A 421 4.16 14.30 -20.72
CA ASN A 421 3.62 13.20 -19.91
C ASN A 421 4.47 11.94 -20.17
N GLY A 422 5.17 11.47 -19.15
CA GLY A 422 5.96 10.25 -19.20
C GLY A 422 5.12 9.02 -18.94
N GLU A 423 5.60 7.85 -19.35
CA GLU A 423 4.95 6.54 -19.18
C GLU A 423 4.78 6.13 -17.70
N PHE A 424 5.26 6.95 -16.76
CA PHE A 424 5.24 6.71 -15.32
C PHE A 424 4.97 7.98 -14.53
N GLY A 425 4.15 7.86 -13.49
CA GLY A 425 3.73 8.97 -12.64
C GLY A 425 3.32 8.54 -11.23
N SER A 426 2.99 9.55 -10.42
CA SER A 426 2.56 9.39 -9.02
C SER A 426 1.04 9.52 -8.92
N LEU A 427 0.36 8.53 -8.33
CA LEU A 427 -1.06 8.61 -7.96
C LEU A 427 -1.26 8.23 -6.48
N SER A 428 -2.34 8.75 -5.90
CA SER A 428 -2.74 8.45 -4.52
C SER A 428 -4.22 8.07 -4.45
N GLY A 429 -4.52 7.03 -3.67
CA GLY A 429 -5.85 6.52 -3.43
C GLY A 429 -5.80 5.10 -2.84
N THR A 430 -6.91 4.67 -2.24
CA THR A 430 -7.11 3.24 -1.92
C THR A 430 -7.09 2.36 -3.17
N SER A 431 -7.32 2.96 -4.33
CA SER A 431 -7.08 2.35 -5.64
C SER A 431 -5.65 1.87 -5.84
N MET A 432 -4.66 2.54 -5.25
CA MET A 432 -3.24 2.18 -5.34
C MET A 432 -2.81 1.23 -4.22
N SER A 433 -3.52 1.20 -3.08
CA SER A 433 -3.24 0.24 -2.02
C SER A 433 -3.82 -1.16 -2.29
N SER A 434 -5.01 -1.25 -2.89
CA SER A 434 -5.63 -2.50 -3.33
C SER A 434 -4.70 -3.40 -4.16
N PRO A 435 -4.03 -2.91 -5.23
CA PRO A 435 -3.15 -3.74 -6.06
C PRO A 435 -1.87 -4.20 -5.33
N HIS A 436 -1.40 -3.47 -4.31
CA HIS A 436 -0.34 -3.98 -3.44
C HIS A 436 -0.78 -5.26 -2.72
N THR A 437 -2.02 -5.31 -2.24
CA THR A 437 -2.58 -6.51 -1.59
C THR A 437 -2.83 -7.63 -2.60
N ALA A 438 -3.29 -7.31 -3.82
CA ALA A 438 -3.46 -8.30 -4.88
C ALA A 438 -2.13 -8.97 -5.27
N GLY A 439 -1.07 -8.19 -5.49
CA GLY A 439 0.27 -8.74 -5.75
C GLY A 439 0.83 -9.48 -4.53
N SER A 440 0.53 -9.01 -3.31
CA SER A 440 0.89 -9.72 -2.07
C SER A 440 0.25 -11.11 -2.01
N TYR A 441 -1.03 -11.23 -2.34
CA TYR A 441 -1.67 -12.53 -2.44
C TYR A 441 -1.04 -13.41 -3.53
N ALA A 442 -0.73 -12.87 -4.71
CA ALA A 442 -0.09 -13.64 -5.78
C ALA A 442 1.25 -14.27 -5.31
N LEU A 443 2.09 -13.51 -4.60
CA LEU A 443 3.31 -14.03 -3.99
C LEU A 443 3.03 -15.07 -2.89
N LEU A 444 2.06 -14.80 -2.02
CA LEU A 444 1.69 -15.74 -0.97
C LEU A 444 1.16 -17.05 -1.55
N LYS A 445 0.34 -17.01 -2.60
CA LYS A 445 -0.19 -18.17 -3.32
C LYS A 445 0.93 -19.00 -3.94
N ALA A 446 1.92 -18.34 -4.56
CA ALA A 446 3.10 -19.02 -5.10
C ALA A 446 3.92 -19.73 -3.99
N LYS A 447 4.02 -19.12 -2.81
CA LYS A 447 4.76 -19.69 -1.67
C LYS A 447 3.97 -20.75 -0.89
N ARG A 448 2.66 -20.59 -0.79
CA ARG A 448 1.71 -21.36 0.04
C ARG A 448 0.48 -21.79 -0.79
N PRO A 449 0.67 -22.59 -1.87
CA PRO A 449 -0.39 -22.92 -2.83
C PRO A 449 -1.54 -23.72 -2.21
N GLU A 450 -1.30 -24.38 -1.08
CA GLU A 450 -2.27 -25.17 -0.33
C GLU A 450 -3.31 -24.34 0.43
N LEU A 451 -3.05 -23.04 0.64
CA LEU A 451 -4.01 -22.14 1.28
C LEU A 451 -5.16 -21.83 0.32
N SER A 452 -6.39 -22.00 0.81
CA SER A 452 -7.57 -21.42 0.15
C SER A 452 -7.52 -19.88 0.22
N PRO A 453 -8.29 -19.16 -0.63
CA PRO A 453 -8.38 -17.71 -0.55
C PRO A 453 -8.74 -17.18 0.84
N HIS A 454 -9.62 -17.85 1.58
CA HIS A 454 -9.98 -17.49 2.95
C HIS A 454 -8.82 -17.62 3.92
N GLU A 455 -8.12 -18.76 3.84
CA GLU A 455 -6.98 -19.02 4.71
C GLU A 455 -5.83 -18.05 4.42
N ALA A 456 -5.62 -17.67 3.16
CA ALA A 456 -4.64 -16.66 2.77
C ALA A 456 -5.02 -15.25 3.22
N GLN A 457 -6.29 -14.83 3.09
CA GLN A 457 -6.77 -13.57 3.67
C GLN A 457 -6.54 -13.56 5.18
N SER A 458 -6.86 -14.66 5.86
CA SER A 458 -6.61 -14.82 7.29
C SER A 458 -5.13 -14.73 7.65
N ALA A 459 -4.24 -15.33 6.86
CA ALA A 459 -2.80 -15.20 7.06
C ALA A 459 -2.35 -13.74 6.92
N LEU A 460 -2.71 -13.06 5.83
CA LEU A 460 -2.35 -11.66 5.56
C LEU A 460 -2.84 -10.71 6.66
N MET A 461 -4.07 -10.91 7.15
CA MET A 461 -4.63 -10.11 8.24
C MET A 461 -3.96 -10.42 9.58
N MET A 462 -3.85 -11.69 9.98
CA MET A 462 -3.39 -12.00 11.33
C MET A 462 -1.89 -11.76 11.53
N THR A 463 -1.12 -11.60 10.46
CA THR A 463 0.34 -11.35 10.52
C THR A 463 0.74 -9.93 10.13
N SER A 464 -0.21 -9.01 10.00
CA SER A 464 0.04 -7.61 9.65
C SER A 464 0.87 -6.85 10.69
N THR A 465 1.49 -5.76 10.24
CA THR A 465 2.08 -4.72 11.10
C THR A 465 0.99 -3.73 11.51
N ARG A 466 0.94 -3.39 12.79
CA ARG A 466 -0.19 -2.69 13.41
C ARG A 466 0.10 -1.26 13.81
N GLU A 467 1.37 -0.88 13.80
CA GLU A 467 1.82 0.45 14.20
C GLU A 467 1.43 1.43 13.11
N PHE A 468 0.40 2.23 13.40
CA PHE A 468 -0.18 3.18 12.47
C PHE A 468 -0.59 4.43 13.23
N THR A 469 -0.51 5.57 12.56
CA THR A 469 -0.95 6.86 13.11
C THR A 469 -2.00 7.48 12.18
N LYS A 470 -2.95 8.24 12.74
CA LYS A 470 -3.91 9.04 11.97
C LYS A 470 -3.29 10.36 11.48
N ASP A 471 -2.16 10.74 12.06
CA ASP A 471 -1.43 11.98 11.81
C ASP A 471 0.07 11.73 11.59
N SER A 472 0.74 12.70 10.97
CA SER A 472 2.15 12.62 10.61
C SER A 472 3.10 12.89 11.78
N ASN A 473 2.61 13.47 12.87
CA ASN A 473 3.38 13.73 14.09
C ASN A 473 3.34 12.54 15.08
N GLY A 474 2.50 11.53 14.80
CA GLY A 474 2.30 10.33 15.60
C GLY A 474 1.60 10.57 16.93
N SER A 475 0.81 11.63 17.05
CA SER A 475 0.02 11.91 18.27
C SER A 475 -1.24 11.07 18.37
N ASP A 476 -1.84 10.71 17.23
CA ASP A 476 -3.08 9.95 17.18
C ASP A 476 -2.85 8.55 16.60
N ALA A 477 -3.10 7.50 17.41
CA ALA A 477 -2.98 6.12 16.95
C ALA A 477 -4.14 5.74 16.01
N GLY A 478 -3.83 4.97 14.94
CA GLY A 478 -4.83 4.40 14.04
C GLY A 478 -5.54 3.20 14.68
N ASP A 479 -6.86 3.26 14.77
CA ASP A 479 -7.70 2.21 15.32
C ASP A 479 -8.12 1.20 14.22
N PRO A 480 -8.74 0.06 14.58
CA PRO A 480 -9.13 -0.97 13.61
C PRO A 480 -10.13 -0.52 12.53
N PHE A 481 -10.94 0.51 12.74
CA PHE A 481 -11.79 1.09 11.68
C PHE A 481 -11.02 1.98 10.72
N ASP A 482 -9.79 2.36 11.05
CA ASP A 482 -8.87 3.04 10.13
C ASP A 482 -8.07 2.04 9.31
N ARG A 483 -7.37 1.13 9.99
CA ARG A 483 -6.33 0.29 9.38
C ARG A 483 -6.69 -1.18 9.19
N GLY A 484 -7.85 -1.60 9.69
CA GLY A 484 -8.18 -3.01 9.80
C GLY A 484 -7.19 -3.75 10.69
N ALA A 485 -6.67 -4.88 10.21
CA ALA A 485 -5.59 -5.58 10.88
C ALA A 485 -4.25 -4.82 10.82
N GLY A 486 -4.07 -3.89 9.89
CA GLY A 486 -2.83 -3.13 9.65
C GLY A 486 -2.17 -3.45 8.30
N ARG A 487 -0.89 -3.08 8.14
CA ARG A 487 -0.13 -3.25 6.90
C ARG A 487 0.22 -4.71 6.64
N VAL A 488 0.02 -5.17 5.42
CA VAL A 488 0.44 -6.53 5.02
C VAL A 488 1.96 -6.69 5.18
N ASP A 489 2.36 -7.77 5.83
CA ASP A 489 3.75 -8.21 5.93
C ASP A 489 3.90 -9.63 5.36
N LEU A 490 4.44 -9.72 4.15
CA LEU A 490 4.64 -10.99 3.43
C LEU A 490 5.66 -11.90 4.10
N THR A 491 6.65 -11.34 4.79
CA THR A 491 7.70 -12.13 5.47
C THR A 491 7.09 -12.94 6.62
N ARG A 492 6.10 -12.35 7.31
CA ARG A 492 5.33 -13.00 8.37
C ARG A 492 4.20 -13.86 7.81
N ALA A 493 3.47 -13.38 6.81
CA ALA A 493 2.33 -14.11 6.22
C ALA A 493 2.76 -15.46 5.63
N ALA A 494 3.93 -15.53 4.98
CA ALA A 494 4.47 -16.78 4.45
C ALA A 494 4.70 -17.84 5.54
N LYS A 495 4.99 -17.40 6.77
CA LYS A 495 5.25 -18.24 7.96
C LYS A 495 4.01 -18.45 8.83
N ALA A 496 2.82 -18.00 8.41
CA ALA A 496 1.58 -18.17 9.18
C ALA A 496 1.35 -19.64 9.55
N GLY A 497 1.10 -19.89 10.85
CA GLY A 497 0.92 -21.22 11.43
C GLY A 497 -0.53 -21.60 11.71
N LEU A 498 -1.40 -20.62 11.96
CA LEU A 498 -2.85 -20.76 12.02
C LEU A 498 -3.51 -19.96 10.89
N VAL A 499 -4.63 -20.46 10.42
CA VAL A 499 -5.51 -19.78 9.47
C VAL A 499 -6.96 -20.03 9.82
N MET A 500 -7.84 -19.21 9.28
CA MET A 500 -9.28 -19.35 9.38
C MET A 500 -9.88 -19.48 7.99
N SER A 501 -10.92 -20.28 7.90
CA SER A 501 -11.74 -20.35 6.69
C SER A 501 -13.18 -20.08 7.08
N ALA A 502 -13.75 -18.99 6.55
CA ALA A 502 -15.18 -18.78 6.61
C ALA A 502 -15.87 -19.76 5.65
N LYS A 503 -16.60 -20.72 6.24
CA LYS A 503 -17.51 -21.64 5.54
C LYS A 503 -18.90 -20.97 5.53
N ASP A 504 -19.66 -21.16 4.45
CA ASP A 504 -21.07 -20.73 4.33
C ASP A 504 -21.35 -19.20 4.41
N MET A 505 -20.54 -18.37 3.73
CA MET A 505 -20.75 -16.91 3.64
C MET A 505 -22.08 -16.50 2.98
N ASN A 506 -22.63 -17.40 2.16
CA ASN A 506 -23.93 -17.26 1.51
C ASN A 506 -25.11 -17.41 2.48
N ASN A 507 -24.87 -17.82 3.73
CA ASN A 507 -25.95 -18.26 4.58
C ASN A 507 -25.69 -18.07 6.08
N PRO A 508 -25.63 -16.82 6.61
CA PRO A 508 -25.57 -16.58 8.06
C PRO A 508 -26.86 -16.99 8.83
N GLY A 509 -27.67 -17.94 8.32
CA GLY A 509 -28.86 -18.46 9.02
C GLY A 509 -29.82 -19.41 8.30
N GLY A 510 -29.75 -19.61 6.97
CA GLY A 510 -30.67 -20.47 6.18
C GLY A 510 -31.99 -19.81 5.78
N PRO A 511 -32.69 -20.36 4.76
CA PRO A 511 -32.45 -20.29 3.31
C PRO A 511 -33.33 -19.20 2.63
N GLU A 512 -33.02 -18.86 1.38
CA GLU A 512 -33.70 -17.84 0.51
C GLU A 512 -33.43 -16.37 0.87
N TYR A 513 -32.46 -15.76 0.17
CA TYR A 513 -32.34 -14.32 -0.18
C TYR A 513 -33.03 -13.31 0.77
N GLY A 514 -32.73 -13.40 2.06
CA GLY A 514 -33.40 -12.59 3.08
C GLY A 514 -32.86 -12.71 4.50
N GLY A 515 -31.69 -13.32 4.69
CA GLY A 515 -31.01 -13.33 5.98
C GLY A 515 -30.53 -11.91 6.31
N SER A 516 -30.97 -11.36 7.44
CA SER A 516 -30.53 -10.04 7.89
C SER A 516 -29.02 -10.02 8.06
N SER A 517 -28.40 -8.88 7.72
CA SER A 517 -26.98 -8.52 7.93
C SER A 517 -26.49 -8.57 9.39
N SER A 518 -27.27 -9.18 10.28
CA SER A 518 -27.15 -9.10 11.73
C SER A 518 -26.19 -10.10 12.35
N ASP A 519 -25.70 -11.11 11.61
CA ASP A 519 -24.84 -12.15 12.20
C ASP A 519 -23.49 -12.33 11.49
N ALA A 520 -22.85 -11.23 11.07
CA ALA A 520 -21.41 -11.27 10.75
C ALA A 520 -20.57 -11.75 11.96
N MET A 521 -21.12 -11.70 13.18
CA MET A 521 -20.53 -12.32 14.37
C MET A 521 -20.35 -13.83 14.26
N SER A 522 -21.23 -14.53 13.52
CA SER A 522 -21.16 -15.97 13.27
C SER A 522 -20.14 -16.37 12.19
N LEU A 523 -19.68 -15.42 11.37
CA LEU A 523 -18.71 -15.70 10.32
C LEU A 523 -17.35 -16.05 10.92
N ASN A 524 -16.69 -17.07 10.37
CA ASN A 524 -15.35 -17.46 10.79
C ASN A 524 -14.27 -16.58 10.12
N ILE A 525 -14.34 -15.28 10.37
CA ILE A 525 -13.43 -14.24 9.85
C ILE A 525 -12.38 -13.82 10.89
N PRO A 526 -11.19 -13.37 10.45
CA PRO A 526 -10.06 -13.01 11.32
C PRO A 526 -10.19 -11.62 11.96
N SER A 527 -11.41 -11.25 12.38
CA SER A 527 -11.68 -10.02 13.11
C SER A 527 -12.88 -10.22 14.05
N PHE A 528 -12.98 -9.39 15.08
CA PHE A 528 -14.11 -9.39 16.01
C PHE A 528 -14.68 -7.99 16.11
N SER A 529 -15.95 -7.81 15.75
CA SER A 529 -16.62 -6.54 16.01
C SER A 529 -18.03 -6.72 16.54
N SER A 530 -18.46 -5.75 17.33
CA SER A 530 -19.82 -5.66 17.85
C SER A 530 -20.28 -4.22 17.90
N ALA A 531 -21.34 -3.90 17.16
CA ALA A 531 -21.94 -2.57 17.19
C ALA A 531 -22.83 -2.31 18.43
N ASN A 532 -23.07 -3.35 19.24
CA ASN A 532 -24.09 -3.34 20.29
C ASN A 532 -23.64 -4.09 21.55
N CYS A 533 -22.33 -4.08 21.80
CA CYS A 533 -21.77 -4.79 22.94
C CYS A 533 -22.30 -4.18 24.25
N GLY A 534 -22.79 -5.01 25.16
CA GLY A 534 -23.40 -4.52 26.41
C GLY A 534 -24.91 -4.22 26.35
N SER A 535 -25.53 -4.11 25.17
CA SER A 535 -26.94 -3.66 25.04
C SER A 535 -28.00 -4.75 25.33
N THR A 536 -27.65 -6.04 25.17
CA THR A 536 -28.54 -7.19 25.42
C THR A 536 -28.04 -8.13 26.52
N GLY A 537 -26.96 -7.75 27.21
CA GLY A 537 -26.29 -8.52 28.26
C GLY A 537 -24.89 -7.96 28.51
N PRO A 538 -24.19 -8.36 29.59
CA PRO A 538 -22.89 -7.80 29.95
C PRO A 538 -21.76 -8.10 28.95
N ASN A 539 -21.90 -9.16 28.14
CA ASN A 539 -20.81 -9.70 27.33
C ASN A 539 -21.20 -9.82 25.85
N CYS A 540 -20.23 -9.56 24.96
CA CYS A 540 -20.25 -10.09 23.60
C CYS A 540 -19.52 -11.40 23.54
N THR A 541 -20.01 -12.33 22.71
CA THR A 541 -19.38 -13.63 22.52
C THR A 541 -19.32 -13.97 21.03
N TRP A 542 -18.16 -14.45 20.59
CA TRP A 542 -17.93 -14.95 19.25
C TRP A 542 -17.37 -16.37 19.32
N THR A 543 -17.67 -17.16 18.31
CA THR A 543 -17.06 -18.47 18.09
C THR A 543 -16.28 -18.45 16.79
N ARG A 544 -15.06 -18.99 16.82
CA ARG A 544 -14.18 -19.11 15.66
C ARG A 544 -13.58 -20.51 15.58
N GLU A 545 -13.37 -21.01 14.38
CA GLU A 545 -12.61 -22.23 14.09
C GLU A 545 -11.25 -21.85 13.49
N VAL A 546 -10.16 -22.12 14.20
CA VAL A 546 -8.80 -21.98 13.68
C VAL A 546 -8.29 -23.33 13.19
N LYS A 547 -7.48 -23.32 12.13
CA LYS A 547 -6.84 -24.50 11.53
C LYS A 547 -5.32 -24.34 11.54
N SER A 548 -4.61 -25.39 11.94
CA SER A 548 -3.14 -25.43 11.82
C SER A 548 -2.71 -25.71 10.39
N VAL A 549 -1.82 -24.87 9.88
CA VAL A 549 -1.09 -25.05 8.62
C VAL A 549 0.41 -25.23 8.85
N ALA A 550 0.83 -25.39 10.10
CA ALA A 550 2.20 -25.76 10.44
C ALA A 550 2.48 -27.21 10.04
N SER A 551 3.75 -27.52 9.74
CA SER A 551 4.22 -28.86 9.39
C SER A 551 4.42 -29.78 10.59
N VAL A 552 4.42 -29.22 11.80
CA VAL A 552 4.57 -29.93 13.08
C VAL A 552 3.43 -29.56 14.03
N PRO A 553 3.17 -30.35 15.09
CA PRO A 553 2.26 -29.93 16.15
C PRO A 553 2.75 -28.65 16.83
N VAL A 554 1.87 -27.65 16.98
CA VAL A 554 2.18 -26.38 17.64
C VAL A 554 1.21 -26.14 18.78
N THR A 555 1.73 -25.71 19.93
CA THR A 555 0.92 -25.24 21.06
C THR A 555 0.75 -23.74 20.99
N TRP A 556 -0.51 -23.30 21.05
CA TRP A 556 -0.91 -21.91 20.95
C TRP A 556 -1.47 -21.45 22.29
N THR A 557 -1.08 -20.24 22.72
CA THR A 557 -1.61 -19.59 23.91
C THR A 557 -2.17 -18.23 23.53
N ALA A 558 -3.39 -17.94 24.00
CA ALA A 558 -4.03 -16.65 23.80
C ALA A 558 -3.60 -15.65 24.89
N GLY A 559 -3.01 -14.53 24.46
CA GLY A 559 -2.80 -13.32 25.23
C GLY A 559 -3.70 -12.19 24.71
N PHE A 560 -3.86 -11.14 25.52
CA PHE A 560 -4.64 -9.99 25.12
C PHE A 560 -4.07 -8.69 25.70
N THR A 561 -4.20 -7.62 24.92
CA THR A 561 -4.01 -6.23 25.33
C THR A 561 -5.34 -5.52 25.16
N SER A 562 -5.79 -4.75 26.14
CA SER A 562 -7.08 -4.05 26.08
C SER A 562 -7.04 -2.76 26.88
N GLU A 563 -7.93 -1.84 26.53
CA GLU A 563 -8.16 -0.61 27.30
C GLU A 563 -8.61 -0.88 28.75
N ASP A 564 -8.47 0.15 29.59
CA ASP A 564 -8.90 0.11 30.98
C ASP A 564 -10.41 -0.15 31.10
N GLY A 565 -10.76 -1.16 31.91
CA GLY A 565 -12.17 -1.54 32.14
C GLY A 565 -12.73 -2.52 31.10
N VAL A 566 -11.90 -3.03 30.19
CA VAL A 566 -12.24 -4.10 29.25
C VAL A 566 -11.67 -5.41 29.75
N THR A 567 -12.46 -6.48 29.73
CA THR A 567 -11.97 -7.84 29.98
C THR A 567 -12.25 -8.74 28.79
N VAL A 568 -11.20 -9.29 28.20
CA VAL A 568 -11.29 -10.26 27.10
C VAL A 568 -10.92 -11.65 27.61
N THR A 569 -11.69 -12.66 27.21
CA THR A 569 -11.44 -14.06 27.54
C THR A 569 -11.51 -14.92 26.30
N VAL A 570 -10.59 -15.89 26.19
CA VAL A 570 -10.55 -16.88 25.11
C VAL A 570 -10.63 -18.28 25.72
N THR A 571 -11.53 -19.13 25.21
CA THR A 571 -11.72 -20.50 25.70
C THR A 571 -11.72 -21.51 24.55
N PRO A 572 -10.86 -22.55 24.56
CA PRO A 572 -9.72 -22.71 25.48
C PRO A 572 -8.66 -21.62 25.25
N ASN A 573 -8.01 -21.15 26.32
CA ASN A 573 -6.94 -20.15 26.22
C ASN A 573 -5.58 -20.75 25.81
N GLN A 574 -5.46 -22.08 25.82
CA GLN A 574 -4.31 -22.82 25.35
C GLN A 574 -4.76 -24.13 24.69
N PHE A 575 -4.16 -24.47 23.55
CA PHE A 575 -4.46 -25.69 22.82
C PHE A 575 -3.28 -26.11 21.92
N THR A 576 -3.16 -27.40 21.65
CA THR A 576 -2.13 -27.96 20.75
C THR A 576 -2.80 -28.51 19.50
N LEU A 577 -2.35 -28.08 18.33
CA LEU A 577 -2.86 -28.55 17.04
C LEU A 577 -1.77 -29.26 16.25
N ALA A 578 -2.05 -30.51 15.87
CA ALA A 578 -1.30 -31.22 14.85
C ALA A 578 -1.50 -30.58 13.46
N PRO A 579 -0.63 -30.87 12.47
CA PRO A 579 -0.81 -30.38 11.11
C PRO A 579 -2.21 -30.68 10.56
N GLY A 580 -2.90 -29.65 10.05
CA GLY A 580 -4.25 -29.75 9.49
C GLY A 580 -5.39 -29.89 10.51
N ALA A 581 -5.10 -30.01 11.80
CA ALA A 581 -6.13 -30.08 12.84
C ALA A 581 -6.80 -28.71 13.07
N THR A 582 -8.05 -28.73 13.52
CA THR A 582 -8.82 -27.52 13.84
C THR A 582 -9.14 -27.43 15.34
N GLN A 583 -9.30 -26.19 15.83
CA GLN A 583 -9.78 -25.89 17.17
C GLN A 583 -10.87 -24.82 17.10
N VAL A 584 -11.97 -25.06 17.81
CA VAL A 584 -12.97 -24.02 18.05
C VAL A 584 -12.57 -23.21 19.29
N ILE A 585 -12.48 -21.90 19.14
CA ILE A 585 -12.26 -20.94 20.23
C ILE A 585 -13.51 -20.08 20.42
N THR A 586 -13.83 -19.81 21.68
CA THR A 586 -14.86 -18.85 22.08
C THR A 586 -14.18 -17.64 22.66
N VAL A 587 -14.42 -16.48 22.05
CA VAL A 587 -13.95 -15.18 22.55
C VAL A 587 -15.11 -14.48 23.22
N SER A 588 -14.92 -13.96 24.43
CA SER A 588 -15.91 -13.11 25.09
C SER A 588 -15.28 -11.82 25.60
N ALA A 589 -15.94 -10.69 25.33
CA ALA A 589 -15.55 -9.37 25.80
C ALA A 589 -16.62 -8.83 26.76
N ASP A 590 -16.19 -8.42 27.96
CA ASP A 590 -16.97 -7.67 28.93
C ASP A 590 -16.49 -6.22 28.89
N ILE A 591 -17.40 -5.31 28.55
CA ILE A 591 -17.15 -3.87 28.46
C ILE A 591 -17.99 -3.08 29.48
N THR A 592 -18.58 -3.75 30.47
CA THR A 592 -19.50 -3.12 31.44
C THR A 592 -18.81 -2.08 32.33
N SER A 593 -17.50 -2.23 32.55
CA SER A 593 -16.66 -1.27 33.27
C SER A 593 -15.89 -0.30 32.37
N ALA A 594 -15.96 -0.47 31.05
CA ALA A 594 -15.31 0.42 30.11
C ALA A 594 -15.94 1.81 30.24
N GLN A 595 -15.10 2.83 30.43
CA GLN A 595 -15.57 4.21 30.40
C GLN A 595 -15.75 4.64 28.93
N PRO A 596 -16.75 5.46 28.58
CA PRO A 596 -16.75 6.15 27.32
C PRO A 596 -15.41 6.86 27.12
N ALA A 597 -14.72 6.60 26.00
CA ALA A 597 -13.75 7.56 25.51
C ALA A 597 -14.49 8.91 25.39
N THR A 598 -14.09 9.89 26.20
CA THR A 598 -14.61 11.26 26.01
C THR A 598 -14.29 11.68 24.59
N PRO A 599 -15.21 12.33 23.84
CA PRO A 599 -14.88 12.86 22.53
C PRO A 599 -13.70 13.81 22.72
N GLN A 600 -12.50 13.39 22.33
CA GLN A 600 -11.32 14.24 22.40
C GLN A 600 -11.50 15.28 21.30
N GLY A 601 -11.91 16.49 21.71
CA GLY A 601 -11.46 17.68 21.00
C GLY A 601 -9.93 17.73 20.99
N PRO A 602 -9.32 18.58 20.15
CA PRO A 602 -7.88 18.55 19.87
C PRO A 602 -7.09 18.48 21.18
N ALA A 603 -6.43 17.35 21.40
CA ALA A 603 -5.73 17.09 22.65
C ALA A 603 -4.57 18.07 22.77
N GLY A 604 -4.43 18.69 23.94
CA GLY A 604 -3.21 19.39 24.29
C GLY A 604 -2.04 18.41 24.36
N PRO A 605 -0.79 18.88 24.18
CA PRO A 605 0.37 18.00 24.13
C PRO A 605 0.58 17.34 25.49
N GLY A 606 0.33 16.04 25.61
CA GLY A 606 0.75 15.28 26.80
C GLY A 606 -0.08 14.08 27.27
N GLU A 607 -1.16 13.67 26.61
CA GLU A 607 -1.90 12.46 27.02
C GLU A 607 -1.69 11.31 26.02
N VAL A 608 -0.47 10.76 26.03
CA VAL A 608 -0.20 9.44 25.45
C VAL A 608 -0.79 8.37 26.36
N ASN A 609 -1.89 7.77 25.94
CA ASN A 609 -2.33 6.49 26.47
C ASN A 609 -2.34 5.52 25.29
N GLU A 610 -1.23 4.78 25.17
CA GLU A 610 -1.17 3.37 24.72
C GLU A 610 0.28 3.01 24.43
N SER A 611 1.01 2.76 25.51
CA SER A 611 2.32 2.14 25.45
C SER A 611 2.16 0.67 25.85
N GLN A 612 2.30 -0.25 24.91
CA GLN A 612 3.17 -1.43 24.99
C GLN A 612 2.67 -2.55 24.05
N HIS A 613 3.37 -2.72 22.92
CA HIS A 613 3.27 -3.93 22.12
C HIS A 613 4.65 -4.58 21.99
N PHE A 614 4.95 -5.53 22.88
CA PHE A 614 5.99 -6.53 22.65
C PHE A 614 5.42 -7.89 22.99
N VAL A 615 5.43 -8.81 22.01
CA VAL A 615 5.93 -10.19 22.17
C VAL A 615 6.32 -10.71 20.79
N ALA A 616 7.61 -10.89 20.55
CA ALA A 616 8.12 -11.83 19.56
C ALA A 616 8.08 -13.25 20.14
N ALA A 617 7.72 -14.24 19.32
CA ALA A 617 7.89 -15.66 19.66
C ALA A 617 8.26 -16.47 18.41
N THR A 618 9.52 -16.91 18.41
CA THR A 618 10.12 -18.16 17.87
C THR A 618 9.86 -18.64 16.43
N ASP A 619 10.89 -19.31 15.93
CA ASP A 619 11.25 -19.63 14.54
C ASP A 619 10.38 -20.67 13.79
N THR A 620 9.13 -20.89 14.20
CA THR A 620 8.22 -21.83 13.50
C THR A 620 6.94 -21.20 12.96
N ALA A 621 6.37 -20.20 13.67
CA ALA A 621 5.25 -19.40 13.19
C ALA A 621 5.17 -18.08 13.99
N PRO A 622 4.97 -16.91 13.34
CA PRO A 622 4.92 -15.63 14.01
C PRO A 622 3.68 -15.54 14.90
N ALA A 623 3.72 -14.61 15.87
CA ALA A 623 2.51 -14.23 16.60
C ALA A 623 1.43 -13.77 15.62
N GLN A 624 0.22 -14.29 15.82
CA GLN A 624 -0.96 -14.02 15.00
C GLN A 624 -2.01 -13.33 15.83
N THR A 625 -2.52 -12.21 15.37
CA THR A 625 -3.37 -11.37 16.20
C THR A 625 -4.61 -10.88 15.45
N PHE A 626 -5.71 -10.70 16.18
CA PHE A 626 -7.01 -10.35 15.63
C PHE A 626 -7.36 -8.90 15.97
N PRO A 627 -7.69 -8.04 15.00
CA PRO A 627 -8.27 -6.73 15.30
C PRO A 627 -9.64 -6.90 15.96
N GLN A 628 -9.89 -6.13 17.02
CA GLN A 628 -11.21 -6.09 17.67
C GLN A 628 -11.73 -4.67 17.83
N CYS A 629 -13.04 -4.50 17.64
CA CYS A 629 -13.69 -3.23 17.90
C CYS A 629 -15.10 -3.37 18.49
N PHE A 630 -15.39 -2.64 19.57
CA PHE A 630 -16.68 -2.68 20.26
C PHE A 630 -17.32 -1.30 20.38
N THR A 631 -18.63 -1.19 20.14
CA THR A 631 -19.41 0.02 20.43
C THR A 631 -20.60 -0.30 21.35
N SER A 632 -20.94 0.62 22.27
CA SER A 632 -21.93 0.41 23.35
C SER A 632 -23.34 0.94 23.05
N THR A 633 -23.50 1.72 21.98
CA THR A 633 -24.78 2.25 21.54
C THR A 633 -24.98 1.98 20.04
N ASN A 634 -26.23 1.90 19.59
CA ASN A 634 -26.64 1.87 18.16
C ASN A 634 -26.21 3.13 17.36
N GLY A 635 -25.19 3.86 17.84
CA GLY A 635 -24.64 5.08 17.26
C GLY A 635 -23.82 4.74 16.02
N ARG A 636 -24.22 5.32 14.90
CA ARG A 636 -23.54 5.27 13.60
C ARG A 636 -22.43 6.33 13.53
N ASP A 637 -21.59 6.42 14.56
CA ASP A 637 -20.54 7.45 14.74
C ASP A 637 -19.69 7.10 15.99
N HIS A 638 -18.35 7.21 16.09
CA HIS A 638 -17.37 7.99 15.30
C HIS A 638 -15.94 7.39 15.21
N ASP A 639 -15.58 6.34 15.96
CA ASP A 639 -14.25 5.70 15.96
C ASP A 639 -14.36 4.39 16.76
N CYS A 640 -13.32 3.56 16.78
CA CYS A 640 -13.37 2.38 17.61
C CYS A 640 -13.47 2.74 19.10
N TRP A 641 -14.64 2.51 19.71
CA TRP A 641 -14.96 3.06 21.04
C TRP A 641 -14.26 2.35 22.18
N VAL A 642 -13.92 1.08 21.96
CA VAL A 642 -13.12 0.21 22.80
C VAL A 642 -12.44 -0.81 21.89
N PHE A 643 -11.12 -0.94 21.96
CA PHE A 643 -10.43 -2.03 21.27
C PHE A 643 -9.57 -2.89 22.21
N ALA A 644 -9.31 -4.08 21.69
CA ALA A 644 -8.42 -5.05 22.31
C ALA A 644 -7.77 -5.87 21.21
N ASP A 645 -6.56 -6.32 21.44
CA ASP A 645 -5.85 -7.22 20.54
C ASP A 645 -5.72 -8.57 21.20
N ILE A 646 -6.24 -9.63 20.55
CA ILE A 646 -5.97 -11.02 20.95
C ILE A 646 -4.78 -11.50 20.15
N SER A 647 -3.69 -11.83 20.82
CA SER A 647 -2.49 -12.42 20.23
C SER A 647 -2.43 -13.91 20.55
N LEU A 648 -2.30 -14.74 19.52
CA LEU A 648 -1.96 -16.15 19.65
C LEU A 648 -0.45 -16.30 19.45
N THR A 649 0.23 -16.75 20.50
CA THR A 649 1.67 -17.02 20.47
C THR A 649 1.92 -18.53 20.49
N SER A 650 2.92 -18.94 19.71
CA SER A 650 3.46 -20.30 19.70
C SER A 650 4.58 -20.43 20.75
N SER A 651 4.82 -21.62 21.28
CA SER A 651 5.92 -21.87 22.22
C SER A 651 6.76 -23.09 21.81
N GLU A 652 8.02 -22.87 21.42
CA GLU A 652 9.11 -23.88 21.29
C GLU A 652 10.41 -23.31 21.92
N PRO A 653 11.39 -24.13 22.34
CA PRO A 653 12.59 -23.66 23.04
C PRO A 653 13.49 -22.84 22.11
N SER A 654 13.86 -21.66 22.60
CA SER A 654 14.66 -20.63 21.93
C SER A 654 16.02 -21.13 21.41
N VAL A 655 16.31 -20.85 20.14
CA VAL A 655 17.66 -20.53 19.68
C VAL A 655 17.73 -18.99 19.67
N PRO A 656 18.79 -18.34 20.19
CA PRO A 656 18.87 -16.89 20.19
C PRO A 656 19.00 -16.39 18.74
N ASP A 657 18.01 -15.64 18.27
CA ASP A 657 18.09 -14.87 17.04
C ASP A 657 18.46 -13.42 17.36
N VAL A 658 19.34 -12.87 16.54
CA VAL A 658 19.89 -11.51 16.56
C VAL A 658 18.97 -10.62 15.73
N SER A 659 17.71 -10.48 16.15
CA SER A 659 16.75 -9.55 15.53
C SER A 659 16.36 -8.48 16.53
N MET A 660 16.78 -7.24 16.29
CA MET A 660 16.52 -6.11 17.19
C MET A 660 15.04 -5.68 17.13
N PRO A 661 14.35 -5.55 18.28
CA PRO A 661 13.01 -4.97 18.35
C PRO A 661 13.03 -3.45 18.14
N LEU A 662 11.93 -2.89 17.61
CA LEU A 662 11.71 -1.44 17.43
C LEU A 662 11.76 -0.60 18.74
N ALA A 663 11.91 -1.22 19.92
CA ALA A 663 12.34 -0.53 21.15
C ALA A 663 13.87 -0.43 21.24
N ALA A 664 14.47 0.16 20.22
CA ALA A 664 15.76 0.82 20.36
C ALA A 664 15.83 1.94 19.31
N ARG A 665 15.10 3.04 19.55
CA ARG A 665 15.63 4.35 19.16
C ARG A 665 16.87 4.59 20.02
N SER A 666 17.95 3.90 19.65
CA SER A 666 19.29 4.08 20.20
C SER A 666 19.75 5.47 19.77
N THR A 667 19.95 6.37 20.73
CA THR A 667 20.84 7.51 20.53
C THR A 667 22.31 7.11 20.72
N GLY A 668 22.59 5.80 20.65
CA GLY A 668 23.90 5.20 20.83
C GLY A 668 24.78 5.35 19.61
N ASP A 669 26.03 5.02 19.86
CA ASP A 669 27.17 5.01 18.96
C ASP A 669 27.88 3.70 19.35
N ALA A 670 27.45 2.61 18.71
CA ALA A 670 27.71 1.24 19.13
C ALA A 670 29.17 0.83 18.89
N ASP A 671 29.82 1.46 17.92
CA ASP A 671 31.24 1.24 17.60
C ASP A 671 32.17 2.36 18.11
N GLY A 672 31.61 3.47 18.60
CA GLY A 672 32.32 4.54 19.30
C GLY A 672 33.02 5.53 18.36
N ASP A 673 32.55 5.66 17.13
CA ASP A 673 33.19 6.44 16.06
C ASP A 673 32.76 7.92 16.03
N GLY A 674 31.74 8.28 16.82
CA GLY A 674 31.18 9.61 16.96
C GLY A 674 29.97 9.90 16.06
N ILE A 675 29.58 8.94 15.23
CA ILE A 675 28.33 8.89 14.47
C ILE A 675 27.34 8.03 15.26
N LYS A 676 26.04 8.36 15.17
CA LYS A 676 25.03 7.60 15.92
C LYS A 676 24.54 6.45 15.06
N ASP A 677 24.26 5.29 15.65
CA ASP A 677 23.81 4.06 14.97
C ASP A 677 22.72 4.30 13.89
N LEU A 678 21.83 5.28 14.14
CA LEU A 678 20.71 5.62 13.25
C LEU A 678 21.10 6.37 11.96
N VAL A 679 22.29 6.98 11.93
CA VAL A 679 22.83 7.72 10.78
C VAL A 679 24.21 7.19 10.36
N ASP A 680 24.62 6.07 10.95
CA ASP A 680 25.87 5.40 10.70
C ASP A 680 25.71 4.40 9.55
N ASN A 681 26.50 4.53 8.49
CA ASN A 681 26.48 3.61 7.37
C ASN A 681 27.18 2.28 7.68
N CYS A 682 27.89 2.18 8.80
CA CYS A 682 28.44 0.94 9.34
C CYS A 682 28.25 0.86 10.87
N PRO A 683 27.02 0.66 11.39
CA PRO A 683 26.67 0.80 12.81
C PRO A 683 27.43 -0.07 13.82
N THR A 684 28.27 -0.99 13.36
CA THR A 684 29.06 -1.89 14.20
C THR A 684 30.55 -1.84 13.89
N VAL A 685 30.98 -0.99 12.96
CA VAL A 685 32.37 -0.87 12.50
C VAL A 685 32.76 0.59 12.36
N ALA A 686 33.52 1.07 13.34
CA ALA A 686 33.87 2.47 13.48
C ALA A 686 34.46 3.06 12.20
N ASN A 687 33.71 3.97 11.56
CA ASN A 687 34.11 4.64 10.34
C ASN A 687 33.68 6.12 10.33
N PRO A 688 34.37 6.99 11.11
CA PRO A 688 33.94 8.38 11.34
C PRO A 688 33.79 9.24 10.07
N SER A 689 34.36 8.79 8.94
CA SER A 689 34.26 9.46 7.64
C SER A 689 32.99 9.14 6.87
N GLN A 690 32.25 8.09 7.23
CA GLN A 690 31.01 7.65 6.58
C GLN A 690 31.18 7.53 5.05
N ASP A 691 32.28 6.90 4.64
CA ASP A 691 32.64 6.75 3.22
C ASP A 691 31.61 5.83 2.54
N PRO A 692 30.88 6.31 1.51
CA PRO A 692 29.86 5.52 0.84
C PRO A 692 30.43 4.59 -0.24
N ALA A 693 31.75 4.45 -0.35
CA ALA A 693 32.36 3.51 -1.28
C ALA A 693 31.88 2.08 -1.01
N ASP A 694 31.44 1.42 -2.09
CA ASP A 694 30.93 0.06 -2.15
C ASP A 694 31.47 -0.49 -3.48
N ASP A 695 32.55 -1.28 -3.39
CA ASP A 695 33.38 -1.69 -4.53
C ASP A 695 32.72 -2.82 -5.35
N ASP A 696 31.87 -3.63 -4.72
CA ASP A 696 31.18 -4.75 -5.36
C ASP A 696 29.68 -4.51 -5.62
N THR A 697 29.18 -3.35 -5.20
CA THR A 697 27.85 -2.80 -5.48
C THR A 697 26.70 -3.61 -4.87
N ASP A 698 26.94 -4.23 -3.72
CA ASP A 698 25.97 -5.07 -3.02
C ASP A 698 25.09 -4.31 -2.02
N GLY A 699 25.38 -3.03 -1.80
CA GLY A 699 24.67 -2.15 -0.87
C GLY A 699 25.28 -2.06 0.53
N VAL A 700 26.41 -2.72 0.78
CA VAL A 700 27.18 -2.64 2.03
C VAL A 700 28.44 -1.81 1.80
N PRO A 701 28.68 -0.74 2.57
CA PRO A 701 29.90 0.05 2.41
C PRO A 701 31.16 -0.76 2.71
N ASN A 702 32.23 -0.51 1.95
CA ASN A 702 33.55 -1.14 2.08
C ASN A 702 34.09 -1.18 3.51
N ALA A 703 33.68 -0.23 4.37
CA ALA A 703 34.12 -0.15 5.76
C ALA A 703 33.56 -1.30 6.64
N CYS A 704 32.39 -1.85 6.31
CA CYS A 704 31.76 -2.94 7.04
C CYS A 704 31.46 -4.16 6.17
N ASP A 705 31.97 -4.19 4.95
CA ASP A 705 31.83 -5.31 4.03
C ASP A 705 32.88 -6.41 4.31
N ASN A 706 32.40 -7.59 4.69
CA ASN A 706 33.23 -8.78 4.94
C ASN A 706 33.59 -9.56 3.66
N CYS A 707 33.12 -9.13 2.49
CA CYS A 707 33.55 -9.60 1.18
C CYS A 707 33.72 -8.47 0.15
N LEU A 708 34.60 -7.49 0.43
CA LEU A 708 34.96 -6.29 -0.36
C LEU A 708 34.91 -6.30 -1.91
N ASN A 709 34.97 -7.45 -2.58
CA ASN A 709 34.97 -7.58 -4.03
C ASN A 709 33.93 -8.59 -4.54
N VAL A 710 33.09 -9.13 -3.67
CA VAL A 710 32.18 -10.25 -3.96
C VAL A 710 30.85 -10.02 -3.25
N ALA A 711 29.89 -9.49 -4.04
CA ALA A 711 28.59 -9.08 -3.54
C ALA A 711 27.91 -10.13 -2.65
N ASN A 712 27.74 -9.79 -1.38
CA ASN A 712 27.11 -10.62 -0.37
C ASN A 712 26.28 -9.77 0.61
N PRO A 713 25.12 -9.21 0.19
CA PRO A 713 24.36 -8.26 1.01
C PRO A 713 23.93 -8.77 2.39
N SER A 714 23.93 -10.10 2.60
CA SER A 714 23.64 -10.72 3.89
C SER A 714 24.79 -10.64 4.91
N GLN A 715 26.01 -10.28 4.48
CA GLN A 715 27.21 -10.13 5.31
C GLN A 715 27.44 -11.31 6.26
N CYS A 716 27.11 -12.50 5.77
CA CYS A 716 27.04 -13.72 6.56
C CYS A 716 28.47 -14.23 6.79
N ASP A 717 28.93 -14.16 8.03
CA ASP A 717 30.18 -14.72 8.54
C ASP A 717 29.84 -15.62 9.72
N THR A 718 29.78 -16.92 9.46
CA THR A 718 29.29 -17.90 10.44
C THR A 718 30.35 -18.30 11.45
N ASN A 719 31.62 -18.33 11.04
CA ASN A 719 32.72 -18.74 11.91
C ASN A 719 33.31 -17.56 12.70
N GLY A 720 32.94 -16.33 12.34
CA GLY A 720 33.29 -15.08 13.01
C GLY A 720 34.75 -14.69 12.84
N ASP A 721 35.38 -15.09 11.74
CA ASP A 721 36.80 -14.80 11.47
C ASP A 721 37.04 -13.48 10.72
N GLY A 722 35.95 -12.78 10.35
CA GLY A 722 35.98 -11.51 9.66
C GLY A 722 35.89 -11.61 8.15
N PHE A 723 35.78 -12.81 7.59
CA PHE A 723 35.53 -13.04 6.17
C PHE A 723 34.14 -13.66 5.96
N GLY A 724 33.37 -13.11 5.02
CA GLY A 724 32.05 -13.64 4.73
C GLY A 724 32.13 -15.02 4.09
N ASN A 725 31.19 -15.91 4.42
CA ASN A 725 31.07 -17.25 3.84
C ASN A 725 31.07 -17.23 2.29
N HIS A 726 30.61 -16.14 1.67
CA HIS A 726 30.57 -16.00 0.21
C HIS A 726 31.96 -15.94 -0.42
N CYS A 727 32.94 -15.36 0.30
CA CYS A 727 34.32 -15.19 -0.13
C CYS A 727 35.32 -16.04 0.67
N ASP A 728 34.86 -16.82 1.65
CA ASP A 728 35.66 -17.78 2.39
C ASP A 728 35.17 -19.23 2.24
N ALA A 729 35.92 -20.03 1.47
CA ALA A 729 35.68 -21.46 1.30
C ALA A 729 36.74 -22.36 1.96
N ASP A 730 37.62 -21.82 2.82
CA ASP A 730 38.61 -22.59 3.57
C ASP A 730 38.00 -23.20 4.85
N LEU A 731 37.13 -24.18 4.68
CA LEU A 731 36.34 -24.79 5.76
C LEU A 731 37.14 -25.49 6.88
N ASN A 732 38.46 -25.61 6.76
CA ASN A 732 39.31 -26.08 7.85
C ASN A 732 40.39 -25.09 8.28
N ASN A 733 40.31 -23.84 7.82
CA ASN A 733 41.14 -22.70 8.20
C ASN A 733 42.65 -23.01 8.08
N ASN A 734 43.06 -23.68 7.00
CA ASN A 734 44.47 -24.01 6.75
C ASN A 734 45.22 -22.96 5.90
N GLY A 735 44.53 -21.88 5.52
CA GLY A 735 44.99 -20.80 4.68
C GLY A 735 44.86 -21.04 3.17
N ILE A 736 44.16 -22.09 2.72
CA ILE A 736 43.96 -22.40 1.30
C ILE A 736 42.77 -23.33 1.05
N THR A 737 41.81 -22.88 0.23
CA THR A 737 40.70 -23.71 -0.24
C THR A 737 41.20 -24.84 -1.16
N ASN A 738 41.08 -26.09 -0.74
CA ASN A 738 41.61 -27.23 -1.48
C ASN A 738 40.75 -28.51 -1.35
N SER A 739 41.33 -29.66 -1.71
CA SER A 739 40.61 -30.94 -1.69
C SER A 739 40.15 -31.39 -0.30
N PHE A 740 40.77 -30.89 0.77
CA PHE A 740 40.35 -31.14 2.15
C PHE A 740 39.04 -30.40 2.45
N ASP A 741 38.91 -29.13 2.04
CA ASP A 741 37.69 -28.32 2.16
C ASP A 741 36.55 -28.90 1.32
N LEU A 742 36.87 -29.35 0.10
CA LEU A 742 35.91 -30.04 -0.75
C LEU A 742 35.35 -31.33 -0.11
N ASN A 743 36.17 -32.04 0.67
CA ASN A 743 35.69 -33.22 1.38
C ASN A 743 34.75 -32.84 2.54
N ILE A 744 35.03 -31.73 3.23
CA ILE A 744 34.18 -31.19 4.31
C ILE A 744 32.84 -30.74 3.73
N MET A 745 32.85 -29.95 2.65
CA MET A 745 31.63 -29.51 1.97
C MET A 745 30.80 -30.70 1.46
N ARG A 746 31.45 -31.73 0.90
CA ARG A 746 30.76 -32.95 0.45
C ARG A 746 30.13 -33.74 1.59
N SER A 747 30.77 -33.82 2.76
CA SER A 747 30.16 -34.47 3.93
C SER A 747 28.94 -33.71 4.47
N ASN A 748 28.84 -32.42 4.15
CA ASN A 748 27.80 -31.52 4.63
C ASN A 748 26.66 -31.30 3.61
N PHE A 749 26.72 -31.95 2.43
CA PHE A 749 25.72 -31.76 1.38
C PHE A 749 24.31 -32.18 1.84
N GLY A 750 23.35 -31.27 1.72
CA GLY A 750 21.97 -31.41 2.23
C GLY A 750 21.80 -31.12 3.72
N SER A 751 22.85 -30.65 4.41
CA SER A 751 22.81 -30.30 5.83
C SER A 751 22.42 -28.84 6.04
N THR A 752 21.62 -28.59 7.09
CA THR A 752 21.33 -27.25 7.64
C THR A 752 22.13 -27.00 8.93
N SER A 753 23.01 -27.93 9.32
CA SER A 753 23.71 -27.92 10.62
C SER A 753 25.20 -27.59 10.51
N HIS A 754 25.67 -27.19 9.32
CA HIS A 754 27.05 -26.81 9.07
C HIS A 754 27.09 -25.47 8.33
N PRO A 755 26.80 -24.38 9.05
CA PRO A 755 26.54 -23.07 8.44
C PRO A 755 27.77 -22.49 7.73
N ASP A 756 29.00 -22.85 8.12
CA ASP A 756 30.23 -22.46 7.39
C ASP A 756 30.31 -23.07 5.97
N SER A 757 29.64 -24.20 5.72
CA SER A 757 29.62 -24.85 4.40
C SER A 757 28.52 -24.31 3.48
N ASP A 758 27.65 -23.44 3.99
CA ASP A 758 26.61 -22.74 3.24
C ASP A 758 27.15 -21.37 2.80
N LEU A 759 27.81 -21.35 1.64
CA LEU A 759 28.58 -20.20 1.16
C LEU A 759 27.68 -19.07 0.64
N ASN A 760 26.46 -19.38 0.20
CA ASN A 760 25.48 -18.34 -0.17
C ASN A 760 24.46 -18.03 0.94
N CYS A 761 24.62 -18.65 2.12
CA CYS A 761 23.77 -18.45 3.29
C CYS A 761 22.26 -18.58 3.02
N ASN A 762 21.87 -19.54 2.18
CA ASN A 762 20.45 -19.85 1.90
C ASN A 762 19.81 -20.80 2.92
N GLY A 763 20.57 -21.22 3.94
CA GLY A 763 20.19 -22.14 5.00
C GLY A 763 20.49 -23.61 4.72
N ILE A 764 21.13 -23.96 3.60
CA ILE A 764 21.41 -25.35 3.22
C ILE A 764 22.62 -25.52 2.29
N THR A 765 23.61 -26.30 2.73
CA THR A 765 24.75 -26.68 1.87
C THR A 765 24.31 -27.58 0.71
N ASN A 766 24.42 -27.11 -0.53
CA ASN A 766 23.97 -27.82 -1.72
C ASN A 766 24.88 -27.57 -2.94
N SER A 767 24.36 -27.84 -4.15
CA SER A 767 25.13 -27.72 -5.38
C SER A 767 25.55 -26.30 -5.71
N PHE A 768 24.82 -25.29 -5.24
CA PHE A 768 25.15 -23.88 -5.44
C PHE A 768 26.40 -23.49 -4.64
N ASP A 769 26.52 -23.94 -3.38
CA ASP A 769 27.73 -23.76 -2.56
C ASP A 769 28.94 -24.46 -3.16
N LEU A 770 28.72 -25.65 -3.71
CA LEU A 770 29.78 -26.39 -4.41
C LEU A 770 30.29 -25.65 -5.65
N VAL A 771 29.40 -24.95 -6.37
CA VAL A 771 29.79 -24.11 -7.52
C VAL A 771 30.61 -22.90 -7.05
N MET A 772 30.25 -22.30 -5.92
CA MET A 772 31.00 -21.18 -5.33
C MET A 772 32.38 -21.61 -4.86
N MET A 773 32.48 -22.69 -4.07
CA MET A 773 33.77 -23.26 -3.62
C MET A 773 34.67 -23.60 -4.82
N ARG A 774 34.11 -24.09 -5.93
CA ARG A 774 34.89 -24.40 -7.13
C ARG A 774 35.65 -23.18 -7.66
N ASN A 775 35.06 -21.99 -7.58
CA ASN A 775 35.66 -20.76 -8.07
C ASN A 775 36.77 -20.23 -7.15
N MET A 776 36.77 -20.66 -5.88
CA MET A 776 37.77 -20.32 -4.86
C MET A 776 38.86 -21.39 -4.70
N PHE A 777 38.78 -22.50 -5.43
CA PHE A 777 39.73 -23.61 -5.30
C PHE A 777 41.17 -23.17 -5.63
N GLY A 778 42.08 -23.35 -4.68
CA GLY A 778 43.49 -22.94 -4.76
C GLY A 778 43.73 -21.48 -4.40
N GLN A 779 42.71 -20.73 -3.98
CA GLN A 779 42.83 -19.37 -3.46
C GLN A 779 42.98 -19.39 -1.93
N PRO A 780 43.65 -18.38 -1.33
CA PRO A 780 43.57 -18.14 0.11
C PRO A 780 42.15 -17.64 0.52
N PRO A 781 41.76 -17.82 1.80
CA PRO A 781 40.48 -17.31 2.31
C PRO A 781 40.43 -15.77 2.33
N GLY A 782 39.24 -15.19 2.10
CA GLY A 782 38.98 -13.75 2.14
C GLY A 782 39.06 -13.00 0.80
N PRO A 783 38.70 -11.70 0.75
CA PRO A 783 38.24 -10.99 -0.46
C PRO A 783 39.27 -10.74 -1.55
N SER A 784 40.52 -11.19 -1.40
CA SER A 784 41.42 -11.61 -2.48
C SER A 784 42.82 -11.74 -1.89
N GLY A 785 43.51 -12.84 -2.18
CA GLY A 785 44.85 -13.12 -1.66
C GLY A 785 45.92 -12.05 -1.87
N LEU A 786 45.96 -11.04 -1.01
CA LEU A 786 47.09 -10.13 -0.80
C LEU A 786 47.31 -9.97 0.71
N ASN A 787 48.56 -10.23 1.09
CA ASN A 787 49.16 -10.21 2.44
C ASN A 787 48.65 -9.08 3.38
N PRO A 788 48.68 -9.29 4.72
CA PRO A 788 48.19 -8.33 5.72
C PRO A 788 48.94 -7.00 5.72
#